data_AF-B7BCL6-F1
#
_entry.id   AF-B7BCL6-F1
#
_cell.length_a   1.000
_cell.length_b   1.000
_cell.length_c   1.000
_cell.angle_alpha   90.00
_cell.angle_beta   90.00
_cell.angle_gamma   90.00
#
_symmetry.space_group_name_H-M   'P 1'
#
loop_
_entity.id
_entity.type
_entity.pdbx_description
1 polymer ?
#
loop_
_entity_poly.entity_id
_entity_poly.type
_entity_poly.pdbx_seq_one_letter_code
_entity_poly.pdbx_strand_id
1 'polypeptide(L)'
;MKNLDKKQAVLCRHKPSSRQRIRQQHLTRYIIGFLFILVSITIHAQIPQELIDKARAAGMTEEQIQKEIAKHGKEQNGINQIIHPTAENIVSDRSQPTQQALPPLTEQRDEHKPKQPLEDIVFGREIFSDKNLTFEPDLNMPTPKNYVLSAGDELLINVWGDSELNLKLSISPDGTILIPNVGPVSLSGLTIEAAENRIRQELGKIMATLDGSQPNTFVSVGLGQIRSIKVNIVGEAVAPGTYTLSSLATLFNALYAAGGVNDIGSLRNIKVYRNSKEIANLDVYDYLLNGKYDTNIRLEDNDMIIIGPYEQLVTAGGKVKRDRTYELRRGETLADLLDMAGGFTGDAYTNSIRVKRKAGDRYKIATVNEEQFQTFVLQDGDSLMVDSVIPYYDNRIIISGAVWRPGEYELSPDVHTVKQLVEQASGLKGDEFTGRAQITRLNPDFTSSVIAINIVDILNGKAPDIELQKEDQLYIPSLFGLREPYTIKVSGAVNAPDTVLPFRKNLTVEDVIVLAGGLREAASTINVEVARRLKDPSATRSSNQTAETFNFTLDEGLAVTSGDTLFTLEPFDEVFVRFSPGYQEQQVVKVGGEITFAGNYALKKKNTRLSELIKQSGGITPDAYVRGASLKRKLTTDELRQIETLLQLSNNSKQS
;
A
#
# COMPACT_ATOMS: atom_id res chain seq x y z
N MET A 1 13.50 35.05 32.09
CA MET A 1 12.03 35.19 31.92
C MET A 1 11.75 35.15 30.42
N LYS A 2 11.34 33.98 29.91
CA LYS A 2 9.97 33.59 29.52
C LYS A 2 9.72 33.72 28.00
N ASN A 3 9.52 32.54 27.40
CA ASN A 3 9.00 32.18 26.09
C ASN A 3 7.84 33.02 25.53
N LEU A 4 7.77 33.10 24.19
CA LEU A 4 6.57 33.04 23.33
C LEU A 4 7.05 33.12 21.85
N ASP A 5 7.21 32.00 21.13
CA ASP A 5 6.24 31.17 20.38
C ASP A 5 5.72 31.77 19.04
N LYS A 6 6.15 31.11 17.95
CA LYS A 6 5.45 30.71 16.69
C LYS A 6 5.09 31.67 15.53
N LYS A 7 5.55 31.15 14.37
CA LYS A 7 4.87 30.87 13.09
C LYS A 7 4.78 31.97 12.02
N GLN A 8 5.55 31.76 10.95
CA GLN A 8 5.12 31.94 9.55
C GLN A 8 6.01 31.05 8.65
N ALA A 9 5.42 30.04 8.00
CA ALA A 9 6.04 29.29 6.91
C ALA A 9 5.00 29.07 5.82
N VAL A 10 5.43 29.40 4.59
CA VAL A 10 4.66 29.58 3.38
C VAL A 10 4.28 28.23 2.76
N LEU A 11 3.04 28.16 2.26
CA LEU A 11 2.41 27.00 1.66
C LEU A 11 2.72 26.96 0.14
N CYS A 12 3.60 26.06 -0.31
CA CYS A 12 3.73 25.71 -1.73
C CYS A 12 3.19 24.29 -1.96
N ARG A 13 2.06 24.21 -2.67
CA ARG A 13 1.47 22.97 -3.18
C ARG A 13 2.20 22.53 -4.45
N HIS A 14 2.60 21.28 -4.54
CA HIS A 14 2.88 20.58 -5.81
C HIS A 14 2.00 19.33 -5.88
N LYS A 15 1.20 19.24 -6.96
CA LYS A 15 0.47 18.04 -7.40
C LYS A 15 1.43 17.14 -8.18
N PRO A 16 1.33 15.81 -8.08
CA PRO A 16 1.79 14.91 -9.13
C PRO A 16 0.66 14.54 -10.09
N SER A 17 1.07 14.38 -11.34
CA SER A 17 0.29 14.09 -12.54
C SER A 17 -0.17 12.64 -12.64
N SER A 18 -1.33 12.49 -13.25
CA SER A 18 -1.98 11.30 -13.80
C SER A 18 -1.10 10.42 -14.71
N ARG A 19 -1.22 9.10 -14.57
CA ARG A 19 -1.20 8.12 -15.69
C ARG A 19 -1.71 6.75 -15.21
N GLN A 20 -2.91 6.37 -15.65
CA GLN A 20 -3.18 5.03 -16.22
C GLN A 20 -4.62 5.00 -16.77
N ARG A 21 -4.73 4.88 -18.10
CA ARG A 21 -5.97 4.57 -18.82
C ARG A 21 -5.85 3.16 -19.41
N ILE A 22 -6.84 2.34 -19.06
CA ILE A 22 -7.71 1.55 -19.94
C ILE A 22 -7.10 0.37 -20.71
N ARG A 23 -7.59 -0.83 -20.38
CA ARG A 23 -8.00 -1.84 -21.36
C ARG A 23 -9.20 -2.63 -20.82
N GLN A 24 -10.40 -2.31 -21.30
CA GLN A 24 -11.56 -3.21 -21.30
C GLN A 24 -12.53 -2.77 -22.41
N GLN A 25 -12.75 -3.64 -23.40
CA GLN A 25 -13.99 -3.73 -24.18
C GLN A 25 -14.12 -5.15 -24.75
N HIS A 26 -15.26 -5.80 -24.46
CA HIS A 26 -16.16 -6.56 -25.35
C HIS A 26 -17.20 -7.25 -24.45
N LEU A 27 -18.37 -6.63 -24.21
CA LEU A 27 -19.62 -6.60 -25.00
C LEU A 27 -20.53 -7.85 -24.82
N THR A 28 -21.68 -7.58 -24.19
CA THR A 28 -23.02 -8.21 -24.35
C THR A 28 -23.28 -9.67 -23.97
N ARG A 29 -24.17 -9.87 -22.98
CA ARG A 29 -25.56 -10.37 -23.21
C ARG A 29 -26.42 -10.41 -21.93
N TYR A 30 -27.67 -9.95 -22.10
CA TYR A 30 -28.92 -10.22 -21.36
C TYR A 30 -29.07 -9.87 -19.87
N ILE A 31 -29.83 -8.79 -19.66
CA ILE A 31 -30.64 -8.46 -18.49
C ILE A 31 -31.86 -9.41 -18.46
N ILE A 32 -32.11 -10.13 -17.36
CA ILE A 32 -33.38 -10.19 -16.57
C ILE A 32 -33.06 -10.86 -15.21
N GLY A 33 -33.42 -10.21 -14.10
CA GLY A 33 -33.85 -10.94 -12.88
C GLY A 33 -33.10 -10.65 -11.56
N PHE A 34 -33.83 -10.00 -10.64
CA PHE A 34 -33.65 -9.97 -9.18
C PHE A 34 -32.63 -9.02 -8.54
N LEU A 35 -33.19 -7.91 -8.05
CA LEU A 35 -32.65 -6.97 -7.07
C LEU A 35 -32.67 -7.62 -5.67
N PHE A 36 -31.51 -7.93 -5.10
CA PHE A 36 -31.33 -8.17 -3.66
C PHE A 36 -30.24 -7.21 -3.15
N ILE A 37 -30.66 -6.15 -2.46
CA ILE A 37 -29.79 -5.23 -1.74
C ILE A 37 -29.55 -5.83 -0.35
N LEU A 38 -28.36 -6.36 -0.11
CA LEU A 38 -27.84 -6.68 1.22
C LEU A 38 -27.33 -5.39 1.86
N VAL A 39 -28.14 -4.78 2.73
CA VAL A 39 -27.68 -3.79 3.71
C VAL A 39 -27.12 -4.55 4.89
N SER A 40 -25.80 -4.47 5.12
CA SER A 40 -25.18 -4.93 6.35
C SER A 40 -25.61 -4.02 7.51
N ILE A 41 -26.58 -4.46 8.30
CA ILE A 41 -26.96 -3.84 9.57
C ILE A 41 -25.94 -4.30 10.62
N THR A 42 -25.11 -3.38 11.12
CA THR A 42 -24.31 -3.62 12.33
C THR A 42 -25.24 -3.55 13.54
N ILE A 43 -25.60 -4.70 14.07
CA ILE A 43 -26.33 -4.81 15.34
C ILE A 43 -25.36 -4.45 16.46
N HIS A 44 -25.48 -3.23 16.99
CA HIS A 44 -24.88 -2.90 18.29
C HIS A 44 -25.75 -3.56 19.37
N ALA A 45 -25.20 -4.50 20.13
CA ALA A 45 -25.86 -5.06 21.29
C ALA A 45 -26.08 -3.95 22.33
N GLN A 46 -27.30 -3.45 22.45
CA GLN A 46 -27.70 -2.49 23.48
C GLN A 46 -27.95 -3.25 24.78
N ILE A 47 -27.34 -2.81 25.87
CA ILE A 47 -27.57 -3.37 27.20
C ILE A 47 -29.06 -3.18 27.54
N PRO A 48 -29.77 -4.24 28.02
CA PRO A 48 -31.17 -4.14 28.40
C PRO A 48 -31.39 -3.01 29.42
N GLN A 49 -32.33 -2.10 29.15
CA GLN A 49 -32.68 -0.97 30.03
C GLN A 49 -32.99 -1.41 31.48
N GLU A 50 -33.52 -2.61 31.64
CA GLU A 50 -33.84 -3.19 32.95
C GLU A 50 -32.63 -3.33 33.90
N LEU A 51 -31.42 -3.53 33.36
CA LEU A 51 -30.18 -3.62 34.15
C LEU A 51 -29.70 -2.24 34.59
N ILE A 52 -29.91 -1.22 33.76
CA ILE A 52 -29.58 0.18 34.09
C ILE A 52 -30.53 0.67 35.20
N ASP A 53 -31.81 0.34 35.10
CA ASP A 53 -32.80 0.71 36.11
C ASP A 53 -32.57 0.01 37.46
N LYS A 54 -32.11 -1.26 37.46
CA LYS A 54 -31.68 -1.95 38.70
C LYS A 54 -30.44 -1.32 39.32
N ALA A 55 -29.45 -0.90 38.52
CA ALA A 55 -28.25 -0.23 39.02
C ALA A 55 -28.59 1.15 39.64
N ARG A 56 -29.53 1.88 39.04
CA ARG A 56 -30.05 3.14 39.60
C ARG A 56 -30.82 2.90 40.90
N ALA A 57 -31.66 1.86 40.95
CA ALA A 57 -32.38 1.46 42.17
C ALA A 57 -31.44 1.00 43.30
N ALA A 58 -30.26 0.50 42.98
CA ALA A 58 -29.20 0.13 43.93
C ALA A 58 -28.32 1.31 44.37
N GLY A 59 -28.60 2.54 43.91
CA GLY A 59 -27.91 3.77 44.34
C GLY A 59 -26.62 4.11 43.59
N MET A 60 -26.36 3.48 42.43
CA MET A 60 -25.21 3.83 41.60
C MET A 60 -25.46 5.13 40.81
N THR A 61 -24.42 5.94 40.66
CA THR A 61 -24.48 7.19 39.87
C THR A 61 -24.32 6.92 38.38
N GLU A 62 -24.91 7.75 37.52
CA GLU A 62 -24.88 7.61 36.06
C GLU A 62 -23.44 7.53 35.50
N GLU A 63 -22.50 8.22 36.14
CA GLU A 63 -21.08 8.20 35.79
C GLU A 63 -20.41 6.85 36.11
N GLN A 64 -20.78 6.21 37.23
CA GLN A 64 -20.30 4.87 37.58
C GLN A 64 -20.87 3.80 36.65
N ILE A 65 -22.14 3.93 36.27
CA ILE A 65 -22.80 3.03 35.32
C ILE A 65 -22.10 3.10 33.96
N GLN A 66 -21.83 4.30 33.44
CA GLN A 66 -21.12 4.44 32.17
C GLN A 66 -19.67 3.94 32.22
N LYS A 67 -18.99 4.10 33.36
CA LYS A 67 -17.60 3.64 33.53
C LYS A 67 -17.50 2.12 33.55
N GLU A 68 -18.47 1.43 34.18
CA GLU A 68 -18.49 -0.04 34.21
C GLU A 68 -18.94 -0.64 32.86
N ILE A 69 -19.86 0.02 32.14
CA ILE A 69 -20.22 -0.33 30.76
C ILE A 69 -19.00 -0.20 29.82
N ALA A 70 -18.22 0.87 29.96
CA ALA A 70 -17.03 1.09 29.15
C ALA A 70 -15.89 0.11 29.47
N LYS A 71 -15.84 -0.40 30.71
CA LYS A 71 -14.85 -1.37 31.17
C LYS A 71 -15.15 -2.79 30.66
N HIS A 72 -16.43 -3.16 30.56
CA HIS A 72 -16.84 -4.48 30.04
C HIS A 72 -17.11 -4.52 28.53
N GLY A 73 -17.21 -3.38 27.84
CA GLY A 73 -17.39 -3.32 26.38
C GLY A 73 -16.19 -3.75 25.52
N LYS A 74 -15.07 -4.15 26.14
CA LYS A 74 -13.85 -4.62 25.45
C LYS A 74 -13.51 -6.10 25.69
N GLU A 75 -14.33 -6.83 26.45
CA GLU A 75 -14.15 -8.25 26.72
C GLU A 75 -15.36 -9.04 26.20
N GLN A 76 -15.44 -9.23 24.88
CA GLN A 76 -16.25 -10.29 24.29
C GLN A 76 -15.51 -10.91 23.11
N ASN A 77 -14.58 -11.80 23.44
CA ASN A 77 -14.22 -12.97 22.65
C ASN A 77 -13.64 -14.00 23.63
N GLY A 78 -14.47 -14.96 24.05
CA GLY A 78 -14.04 -16.08 24.89
C GLY A 78 -14.97 -16.35 26.06
N ILE A 79 -16.12 -16.97 25.80
CA ILE A 79 -16.83 -17.72 26.84
C ILE A 79 -17.10 -19.12 26.27
N ASN A 80 -16.26 -20.07 26.65
CA ASN A 80 -16.66 -21.45 26.83
C ASN A 80 -15.79 -22.07 27.92
N GLN A 81 -16.45 -22.75 28.87
CA GLN A 81 -15.95 -23.35 30.12
C GLN A 81 -15.77 -22.32 31.26
N ILE A 82 -16.29 -22.47 32.48
CA ILE A 82 -16.50 -23.67 33.31
C ILE A 82 -17.71 -23.44 34.25
N ILE A 83 -18.66 -24.40 34.32
CA ILE A 83 -19.39 -24.71 35.56
C ILE A 83 -19.32 -26.21 35.76
N HIS A 84 -18.60 -26.64 36.80
CA HIS A 84 -18.74 -27.96 37.40
C HIS A 84 -19.90 -27.92 38.42
N PRO A 85 -20.76 -28.95 38.48
CA PRO A 85 -21.72 -29.12 39.57
C PRO A 85 -21.03 -29.60 40.85
N THR A 86 -21.56 -29.15 41.97
CA THR A 86 -21.20 -29.48 43.35
C THR A 86 -21.28 -30.99 43.60
N ALA A 87 -20.23 -31.55 44.18
CA ALA A 87 -20.15 -32.96 44.57
C ALA A 87 -21.05 -33.28 45.76
N GLU A 88 -21.86 -34.34 45.63
CA GLU A 88 -22.28 -35.19 46.75
C GLU A 88 -21.19 -36.23 47.03
N ASN A 89 -20.90 -36.41 48.31
CA ASN A 89 -19.85 -37.30 48.82
C ASN A 89 -20.11 -38.77 48.48
N ILE A 90 -19.22 -39.38 47.68
CA ILE A 90 -18.94 -40.81 47.74
C ILE A 90 -17.43 -40.98 47.85
N VAL A 91 -16.99 -41.52 48.98
CA VAL A 91 -15.61 -41.92 49.25
C VAL A 91 -15.23 -43.04 48.28
N SER A 92 -14.25 -42.79 47.41
CA SER A 92 -13.57 -43.82 46.63
C SER A 92 -12.06 -43.54 46.65
N ASP A 93 -11.39 -44.29 47.49
CA ASP A 93 -9.95 -44.35 47.67
C ASP A 93 -9.30 -45.02 46.44
N ARG A 94 -8.64 -44.24 45.58
CA ARG A 94 -7.46 -44.60 44.76
C ARG A 94 -7.13 -43.48 43.78
N SER A 95 -6.10 -42.70 44.11
CA SER A 95 -5.40 -41.81 43.20
C SER A 95 -4.66 -42.61 42.11
N GLN A 96 -5.11 -42.51 40.86
CA GLN A 96 -4.24 -42.70 39.70
C GLN A 96 -3.59 -41.35 39.33
N PRO A 97 -2.28 -41.31 39.03
CA PRO A 97 -1.64 -40.08 38.58
C PRO A 97 -2.11 -39.75 37.16
N THR A 98 -2.77 -38.61 36.99
CA THR A 98 -3.12 -38.05 35.68
C THR A 98 -1.84 -37.58 35.00
N GLN A 99 -1.40 -38.22 33.92
CA GLN A 99 -0.27 -37.78 33.11
C GLN A 99 -0.63 -36.46 32.42
N GLN A 100 0.10 -35.38 32.74
CA GLN A 100 -0.04 -34.08 32.07
C GLN A 100 0.41 -34.21 30.61
N ALA A 101 -0.46 -33.82 29.67
CA ALA A 101 -0.10 -33.73 28.26
C ALA A 101 0.99 -32.66 28.07
N LEU A 102 2.00 -32.97 27.25
CA LEU A 102 3.05 -32.01 26.88
C LEU A 102 2.42 -30.80 26.18
N PRO A 103 2.67 -29.56 26.64
CA PRO A 103 2.17 -28.38 25.94
C PRO A 103 2.86 -28.25 24.56
N PRO A 104 2.13 -27.87 23.49
CA PRO A 104 2.70 -27.61 22.18
C PRO A 104 3.90 -26.66 22.24
N LEU A 105 4.94 -26.89 21.42
CA LEU A 105 6.12 -26.02 21.42
C LEU A 105 5.77 -24.57 21.04
N THR A 106 4.72 -24.39 20.22
CA THR A 106 4.22 -23.07 19.85
C THR A 106 3.68 -22.28 21.05
N GLU A 107 3.03 -22.94 22.01
CA GLU A 107 2.58 -22.30 23.26
C GLU A 107 3.79 -21.93 24.12
N GLN A 108 4.74 -22.86 24.28
CA GLN A 108 5.99 -22.60 25.00
C GLN A 108 6.76 -21.41 24.40
N ARG A 109 6.85 -21.32 23.06
CA ARG A 109 7.46 -20.17 22.38
C ARG A 109 6.72 -18.87 22.69
N ASP A 110 5.39 -18.86 22.59
CA ASP A 110 4.61 -17.62 22.77
C ASP A 110 4.70 -17.05 24.18
N GLU A 111 4.87 -17.92 25.19
CA GLU A 111 5.16 -17.49 26.56
C GLU A 111 6.55 -16.82 26.70
N HIS A 112 7.53 -17.31 25.93
CA HIS A 112 8.93 -16.88 26.04
C HIS A 112 9.36 -15.88 24.96
N LYS A 113 8.46 -15.46 24.05
CA LYS A 113 8.80 -14.50 22.99
C LYS A 113 9.16 -13.14 23.61
N PRO A 114 10.20 -12.44 23.12
CA PRO A 114 10.51 -11.10 23.60
C PRO A 114 9.32 -10.14 23.44
N LYS A 115 9.02 -9.37 24.49
CA LYS A 115 7.88 -8.43 24.56
C LYS A 115 8.02 -7.22 23.64
N GLN A 116 9.24 -6.91 23.23
CA GLN A 116 9.54 -5.88 22.25
C GLN A 116 10.06 -6.57 20.97
N PRO A 117 9.73 -6.05 19.77
CA PRO A 117 10.41 -6.47 18.56
C PRO A 117 11.91 -6.27 18.77
N LEU A 118 12.73 -7.27 18.46
CA LEU A 118 14.20 -7.13 18.49
C LEU A 118 14.55 -5.97 17.52
N GLU A 119 14.83 -4.78 18.06
CA GLU A 119 15.35 -3.64 17.29
C GLU A 119 16.77 -4.01 16.82
N ASP A 120 17.11 -3.69 15.56
CA ASP A 120 18.34 -4.11 14.89
C ASP A 120 18.53 -5.65 14.83
N ILE A 121 17.63 -6.33 14.10
CA ILE A 121 17.65 -7.80 13.95
C ILE A 121 19.01 -8.26 13.41
N VAL A 122 19.83 -8.80 14.31
CA VAL A 122 20.97 -9.64 13.95
C VAL A 122 20.42 -10.78 13.11
N PHE A 123 20.92 -10.90 11.88
CA PHE A 123 20.45 -11.87 10.91
C PHE A 123 20.41 -13.27 11.52
N GLY A 124 19.25 -13.92 11.41
CA GLY A 124 19.01 -15.27 11.88
C GLY A 124 18.35 -15.39 13.25
N ARG A 125 18.26 -14.32 14.05
CA ARG A 125 17.57 -14.37 15.36
C ARG A 125 16.07 -14.56 15.20
N GLU A 126 15.52 -14.03 14.12
CA GLU A 126 14.09 -14.08 13.82
C GLU A 126 13.57 -15.52 13.65
N ILE A 127 14.44 -16.47 13.28
CA ILE A 127 14.06 -17.84 12.90
C ILE A 127 13.28 -18.57 14.00
N PHE A 128 13.65 -18.36 15.27
CA PHE A 128 13.01 -19.01 16.43
C PHE A 128 11.80 -18.24 16.97
N SER A 129 11.54 -17.04 16.43
CA SER A 129 10.46 -16.16 16.86
C SER A 129 9.34 -16.03 15.82
N ASP A 130 9.55 -16.60 14.62
CA ASP A 130 8.57 -16.60 13.52
C ASP A 130 7.37 -17.50 13.87
N LYS A 131 6.18 -17.03 13.53
CA LYS A 131 4.93 -17.78 13.73
C LYS A 131 4.70 -18.84 12.67
N ASN A 132 5.23 -18.64 11.47
CA ASN A 132 5.01 -19.49 10.31
C ASN A 132 6.07 -20.59 10.16
N LEU A 133 7.19 -20.46 10.87
CA LEU A 133 8.24 -21.47 10.90
C LEU A 133 8.19 -22.22 12.24
N THR A 134 7.34 -23.24 12.30
CA THR A 134 7.23 -24.10 13.48
C THR A 134 8.27 -25.20 13.38
N PHE A 135 9.20 -25.27 14.33
CA PHE A 135 10.13 -26.40 14.44
C PHE A 135 9.47 -27.64 15.07
N GLU A 136 8.14 -27.72 15.16
CA GLU A 136 7.46 -28.83 15.82
C GLU A 136 7.87 -30.18 15.23
N PRO A 137 8.21 -31.18 16.07
CA PRO A 137 8.50 -32.52 15.57
C PRO A 137 7.25 -33.08 14.91
N ASP A 138 7.39 -33.70 13.74
CA ASP A 138 6.27 -34.38 13.10
C ASP A 138 5.91 -35.64 13.90
N LEU A 139 4.96 -35.50 14.81
CA LEU A 139 4.42 -36.60 15.61
C LEU A 139 3.56 -37.57 14.78
N ASN A 140 3.22 -37.22 13.54
CA ASN A 140 2.47 -38.08 12.62
C ASN A 140 3.38 -38.84 11.64
N MET A 141 4.71 -38.73 11.78
CA MET A 141 5.64 -39.52 10.99
C MET A 141 5.53 -41.02 11.33
N PRO A 142 5.60 -41.94 10.34
CA PRO A 142 5.68 -43.37 10.61
C PRO A 142 6.78 -43.65 11.62
N THR A 143 6.48 -44.51 12.61
CA THR A 143 7.39 -44.82 13.71
C THR A 143 8.81 -45.11 13.18
N PRO A 144 9.83 -44.30 13.55
CA PRO A 144 11.18 -44.51 13.04
C PRO A 144 11.68 -45.87 13.51
N LYS A 145 12.04 -46.76 12.58
CA LYS A 145 12.51 -48.11 12.91
C LYS A 145 13.76 -48.12 13.80
N ASN A 146 14.56 -47.07 13.73
CA ASN A 146 15.77 -46.85 14.52
C ASN A 146 15.52 -46.10 15.84
N TYR A 147 14.27 -45.76 16.18
CA TYR A 147 13.95 -45.19 17.49
C TYR A 147 14.28 -46.20 18.58
N VAL A 148 15.15 -45.78 19.52
CA VAL A 148 15.55 -46.59 20.66
C VAL A 148 14.53 -46.42 21.78
N LEU A 149 13.88 -47.51 22.14
CA LEU A 149 12.87 -47.57 23.18
C LEU A 149 13.45 -47.36 24.57
N SER A 150 12.68 -46.71 25.43
CA SER A 150 13.05 -46.53 26.82
C SER A 150 11.83 -46.49 27.73
N ALA A 151 12.06 -46.51 29.04
CA ALA A 151 11.00 -46.41 30.04
C ALA A 151 10.12 -45.17 29.79
N GLY A 152 8.80 -45.35 29.90
CA GLY A 152 7.80 -44.33 29.66
C GLY A 152 7.30 -44.23 28.22
N ASP A 153 7.94 -44.88 27.25
CA ASP A 153 7.38 -45.00 25.90
C ASP A 153 6.18 -45.95 25.90
N GLU A 154 5.24 -45.70 25.01
CA GLU A 154 4.06 -46.54 24.81
C GLU A 154 4.12 -47.23 23.45
N LEU A 155 3.83 -48.51 23.44
CA LEU A 155 3.82 -49.35 22.25
C LEU A 155 2.40 -49.72 21.87
N LEU A 156 2.11 -49.61 20.58
CA LEU A 156 0.92 -50.11 19.93
C LEU A 156 1.28 -51.42 19.24
N ILE A 157 0.90 -52.54 19.85
CA ILE A 157 1.17 -53.88 19.32
C ILE A 157 -0.09 -54.37 18.66
N ASN A 158 -0.05 -54.52 17.34
CA ASN A 158 -1.17 -55.01 16.54
C ASN A 158 -0.80 -56.37 15.95
N VAL A 159 -1.66 -57.35 16.18
CA VAL A 159 -1.57 -58.70 15.63
C VAL A 159 -2.83 -58.97 14.83
N TRP A 160 -2.69 -59.45 13.59
CA TRP A 160 -3.80 -59.75 12.69
C TRP A 160 -3.59 -61.04 11.89
N GLY A 161 -4.67 -61.58 11.33
CA GLY A 161 -4.68 -62.82 10.55
C GLY A 161 -5.48 -63.92 11.26
N ASP A 162 -4.92 -65.12 11.38
CA ASP A 162 -5.56 -66.24 12.12
C ASP A 162 -5.74 -65.97 13.62
N SER A 163 -5.10 -64.93 14.14
CA SER A 163 -5.28 -64.42 15.50
C SER A 163 -5.27 -62.91 15.52
N GLU A 164 -6.08 -62.32 16.40
CA GLU A 164 -6.23 -60.88 16.55
C GLU A 164 -5.87 -60.46 17.98
N LEU A 165 -4.98 -59.48 18.11
CA LEU A 165 -4.58 -58.90 19.39
C LEU A 165 -4.15 -57.45 19.19
N ASN A 166 -4.81 -56.53 19.89
CA ASN A 166 -4.43 -55.11 19.87
C ASN A 166 -4.13 -54.69 21.29
N LEU A 167 -2.87 -54.33 21.56
CA LEU A 167 -2.40 -53.96 22.88
C LEU A 167 -1.76 -52.58 22.85
N LYS A 168 -2.03 -51.83 23.91
CA LYS A 168 -1.44 -50.53 24.19
C LYS A 168 -0.71 -50.65 25.51
N LEU A 169 0.62 -50.79 25.46
CA LEU A 169 1.45 -51.11 26.63
C LEU A 169 2.55 -50.07 26.81
N SER A 170 2.66 -49.52 28.02
CA SER A 170 3.76 -48.63 28.38
C SER A 170 4.96 -49.44 28.88
N ILE A 171 6.16 -49.03 28.48
CA ILE A 171 7.41 -49.58 28.98
C ILE A 171 7.61 -49.13 30.42
N SER A 172 7.68 -50.08 31.33
CA SER A 172 7.86 -49.83 32.75
C SER A 172 9.27 -49.30 33.07
N PRO A 173 9.51 -48.72 34.27
CA PRO A 173 10.84 -48.22 34.67
C PRO A 173 11.95 -49.28 34.68
N ASP A 174 11.62 -50.56 34.86
CA ASP A 174 12.53 -51.70 34.72
C ASP A 174 12.79 -52.10 33.24
N GLY A 175 12.19 -51.38 32.30
CA GLY A 175 12.44 -51.52 30.87
C GLY A 175 11.67 -52.66 30.20
N THR A 176 10.60 -53.15 30.83
CA THR A 176 9.79 -54.27 30.32
C THR A 176 8.38 -53.82 29.94
N ILE A 177 7.69 -54.64 29.13
CA ILE A 177 6.23 -54.56 28.95
C ILE A 177 5.61 -55.85 29.43
N LEU A 178 4.40 -55.78 29.98
CA LEU A 178 3.65 -56.96 30.38
C LEU A 178 2.66 -57.35 29.29
N ILE A 179 3.00 -58.37 28.50
CA ILE A 179 2.10 -58.91 27.48
C ILE A 179 1.18 -59.96 28.12
N PRO A 180 -0.15 -59.84 28.02
CA PRO A 180 -1.09 -60.85 28.54
C PRO A 180 -0.76 -62.26 28.01
N ASN A 181 -0.82 -63.26 28.89
CA ASN A 181 -0.53 -64.68 28.61
C ASN A 181 0.92 -65.02 28.19
N VAL A 182 1.80 -64.03 28.02
CA VAL A 182 3.23 -64.22 27.74
C VAL A 182 4.08 -63.87 28.97
N GLY A 183 3.76 -62.77 29.65
CA GLY A 183 4.53 -62.26 30.78
C GLY A 183 5.43 -61.06 30.41
N PRO A 184 6.42 -60.73 31.26
CA PRO A 184 7.28 -59.56 31.07
C PRO A 184 8.27 -59.75 29.91
N VAL A 185 8.34 -58.78 29.01
CA VAL A 185 9.25 -58.75 27.86
C VAL A 185 10.15 -57.51 27.95
N SER A 186 11.46 -57.71 27.98
CA SER A 186 12.45 -56.62 28.05
C SER A 186 12.65 -55.96 26.69
N LEU A 187 12.46 -54.64 26.62
CA LEU A 187 12.51 -53.86 25.37
C LEU A 187 13.36 -52.58 25.46
N SER A 188 13.67 -52.09 26.66
CA SER A 188 14.47 -50.87 26.82
C SER A 188 15.85 -51.02 26.18
N GLY A 189 16.27 -50.02 25.41
CA GLY A 189 17.52 -50.02 24.65
C GLY A 189 17.44 -50.72 23.29
N LEU A 190 16.32 -51.36 22.95
CA LEU A 190 16.10 -51.92 21.62
C LEU A 190 15.55 -50.85 20.66
N THR A 191 15.90 -50.97 19.38
CA THR A 191 15.20 -50.22 18.34
C THR A 191 13.77 -50.75 18.16
N ILE A 192 12.86 -49.98 17.58
CA ILE A 192 11.50 -50.44 17.25
C ILE A 192 11.53 -51.75 16.44
N GLU A 193 12.43 -51.85 15.47
CA GLU A 193 12.60 -53.07 14.68
C GLU A 193 13.09 -54.26 15.53
N ALA A 194 14.05 -54.05 16.42
CA ALA A 194 14.53 -55.10 17.32
C ALA A 194 13.44 -55.50 18.35
N ALA A 195 12.64 -54.54 18.80
CA ALA A 195 11.53 -54.74 19.71
C ALA A 195 10.39 -55.53 19.05
N GLU A 196 10.03 -55.23 17.80
CA GLU A 196 9.06 -56.00 17.02
C GLU A 196 9.51 -57.45 16.86
N ASN A 197 10.78 -57.66 16.52
CA ASN A 197 11.37 -58.99 16.46
C ASN A 197 11.27 -59.73 17.79
N ARG A 198 11.60 -59.04 18.89
CA ARG A 198 11.54 -59.64 20.23
C ARG A 198 10.11 -59.98 20.63
N ILE A 199 9.16 -59.07 20.43
CA ILE A 199 7.74 -59.28 20.72
C ILE A 199 7.19 -60.44 19.91
N ARG A 200 7.55 -60.54 18.61
CA ARG A 200 7.14 -61.66 17.76
C ARG A 200 7.62 -63.00 18.29
N GLN A 201 8.89 -63.11 18.71
CA GLN A 201 9.45 -64.34 19.27
C GLN A 201 8.75 -64.76 20.58
N GLU A 202 8.41 -63.80 21.44
CA GLU A 202 7.74 -64.09 22.70
C GLU A 202 6.26 -64.47 22.48
N LEU A 203 5.58 -63.84 21.52
CA LEU A 203 4.21 -64.20 21.12
C LEU A 203 4.15 -65.56 20.41
N GLY A 204 5.17 -65.91 19.62
CA GLY A 204 5.26 -67.21 18.94
C GLY A 204 5.20 -68.41 19.89
N LYS A 205 5.58 -68.23 21.16
CA LYS A 205 5.46 -69.27 22.21
C LYS A 205 4.01 -69.66 22.53
N ILE A 206 3.05 -68.77 22.28
CA ILE A 206 1.63 -68.97 22.57
C ILE A 206 0.75 -68.97 21.31
N MET A 207 1.29 -68.53 20.17
CA MET A 207 0.60 -68.40 18.89
C MET A 207 1.39 -69.14 17.80
N ALA A 208 1.08 -70.42 17.61
CA ALA A 208 1.81 -71.29 16.68
C ALA A 208 1.76 -70.85 15.20
N THR A 209 0.79 -70.02 14.82
CA THR A 209 0.60 -69.47 13.46
C THR A 209 1.57 -68.34 13.10
N LEU A 210 2.37 -67.85 14.06
CA LEU A 210 3.42 -66.84 13.85
C LEU A 210 4.74 -67.42 13.31
N ASP A 211 5.10 -68.64 13.73
CA ASP A 211 6.41 -69.25 13.45
C ASP A 211 6.34 -70.44 12.46
N GLY A 212 5.22 -70.60 11.75
CA GLY A 212 5.01 -71.68 10.77
C GLY A 212 5.71 -71.45 9.42
N SER A 213 5.87 -72.52 8.62
CA SER A 213 6.43 -72.44 7.25
C SER A 213 5.56 -71.64 6.26
N GLN A 214 4.30 -71.40 6.62
CA GLN A 214 3.38 -70.46 5.98
C GLN A 214 2.69 -69.63 7.08
N PRO A 215 3.26 -68.49 7.49
CA PRO A 215 2.68 -67.66 8.54
C PRO A 215 1.41 -66.98 8.05
N ASN A 216 0.31 -67.18 8.77
CA ASN A 216 -0.98 -66.53 8.54
C ASN A 216 -1.33 -65.54 9.66
N THR A 217 -0.41 -65.28 10.58
CA THR A 217 -0.53 -64.27 11.64
C THR A 217 0.65 -63.32 11.55
N PHE A 218 0.39 -62.02 11.66
CA PHE A 218 1.37 -60.96 11.48
C PHE A 218 1.37 -60.04 12.69
N VAL A 219 2.54 -59.53 13.08
CA VAL A 219 2.73 -58.61 14.22
C VAL A 219 3.32 -57.31 13.69
N SER A 220 2.77 -56.18 14.10
CA SER A 220 3.36 -54.86 13.92
C SER A 220 3.46 -54.15 15.26
N VAL A 221 4.59 -53.48 15.49
CA VAL A 221 4.80 -52.65 16.66
C VAL A 221 4.97 -51.20 16.21
N GLY A 222 4.01 -50.37 16.59
CA GLY A 222 4.05 -48.92 16.45
C GLY A 222 4.36 -48.23 17.77
N LEU A 223 4.73 -46.97 17.69
CA LEU A 223 4.91 -46.10 18.85
C LEU A 223 3.63 -45.32 19.08
N GLY A 224 3.09 -45.41 20.29
CA GLY A 224 1.95 -44.63 20.77
C GLY A 224 2.43 -43.29 21.33
N GLN A 225 2.12 -43.02 22.61
CA GLN A 225 2.72 -41.88 23.31
C GLN A 225 4.24 -42.08 23.49
N ILE A 226 5.00 -41.09 23.05
CA ILE A 226 6.44 -41.03 23.30
C ILE A 226 6.72 -40.34 24.62
N ARG A 227 7.78 -40.78 25.31
CA ARG A 227 8.18 -40.16 26.56
C ARG A 227 8.61 -38.70 26.38
N SER A 228 8.42 -37.93 27.43
CA SER A 228 9.02 -36.62 27.58
C SER A 228 10.46 -36.71 28.09
N ILE A 229 11.34 -35.85 27.59
CA ILE A 229 12.67 -35.59 28.13
C ILE A 229 12.73 -34.22 28.79
N LYS A 230 13.57 -34.06 29.82
CA LYS A 230 13.87 -32.76 30.41
C LYS A 230 15.26 -32.33 30.01
N VAL A 231 15.36 -31.14 29.43
CA VAL A 231 16.65 -30.53 29.04
C VAL A 231 16.81 -29.19 29.75
N ASN A 232 18.05 -28.79 29.99
CA ASN A 232 18.37 -27.54 30.67
C ASN A 232 19.01 -26.57 29.68
N ILE A 233 18.41 -25.40 29.49
CA ILE A 233 18.94 -24.32 28.65
C ILE A 233 19.47 -23.22 29.56
N VAL A 234 20.76 -22.90 29.44
CA VAL A 234 21.44 -21.90 30.26
C VAL A 234 22.26 -20.94 29.40
N GLY A 235 22.64 -19.80 29.98
CA GLY A 235 23.35 -18.74 29.28
C GLY A 235 22.40 -17.78 28.57
N GLU A 236 22.79 -17.33 27.38
CA GLU A 236 22.18 -16.21 26.67
C GLU A 236 20.94 -16.60 25.83
N ALA A 237 20.06 -17.41 26.42
CA ALA A 237 18.71 -17.66 25.91
C ALA A 237 17.79 -16.47 26.19
N VAL A 238 16.70 -16.32 25.42
CA VAL A 238 15.62 -15.38 25.79
C VAL A 238 14.99 -15.80 27.12
N ALA A 239 14.71 -17.09 27.27
CA ALA A 239 14.22 -17.67 28.51
C ALA A 239 15.10 -18.88 28.92
N PRO A 240 16.11 -18.68 29.78
CA PRO A 240 16.87 -19.80 30.33
C PRO A 240 16.01 -20.58 31.34
N GLY A 241 16.13 -21.90 31.35
CA GLY A 241 15.34 -22.76 32.23
C GLY A 241 15.36 -24.25 31.84
N THR A 242 14.57 -25.03 32.57
CA THR A 242 14.35 -26.45 32.28
C THR A 242 13.12 -26.60 31.39
N TYR A 243 13.29 -27.25 30.24
CA TYR A 243 12.25 -27.47 29.24
C TYR A 243 11.88 -28.94 29.18
N THR A 244 10.57 -29.22 29.14
CA THR A 244 10.06 -30.57 28.92
C THR A 244 9.68 -30.71 27.45
N LEU A 245 10.41 -31.56 26.74
CA LEU A 245 10.29 -31.74 25.29
C LEU A 245 9.96 -33.20 24.97
N SER A 246 9.56 -33.46 23.73
CA SER A 246 9.45 -34.82 23.19
C SER A 246 10.82 -35.51 23.12
N SER A 247 10.90 -36.83 23.28
CA SER A 247 12.11 -37.63 23.03
C SER A 247 12.62 -37.59 21.58
N LEU A 248 11.83 -37.05 20.65
CA LEU A 248 12.22 -36.79 19.26
C LEU A 248 12.76 -35.37 19.05
N ALA A 249 12.75 -34.52 20.07
CA ALA A 249 13.17 -33.13 19.96
C ALA A 249 14.66 -32.98 19.65
N THR A 250 14.96 -32.01 18.80
CA THR A 250 16.31 -31.58 18.43
C THR A 250 16.69 -30.28 19.13
N LEU A 251 17.94 -29.83 18.93
CA LEU A 251 18.41 -28.57 19.46
C LEU A 251 17.57 -27.37 18.99
N PHE A 252 17.13 -27.35 17.73
CA PHE A 252 16.22 -26.32 17.22
C PHE A 252 14.86 -26.31 17.93
N ASN A 253 14.33 -27.48 18.31
CA ASN A 253 13.10 -27.55 19.11
C ASN A 253 13.27 -26.87 20.46
N ALA A 254 14.40 -27.12 21.12
CA ALA A 254 14.71 -26.53 22.42
C ALA A 254 14.89 -25.01 22.31
N LEU A 255 15.64 -24.54 21.30
CA LEU A 255 15.82 -23.10 21.05
C LEU A 255 14.50 -22.41 20.71
N TYR A 256 13.66 -23.04 19.89
CA TYR A 256 12.33 -22.52 19.56
C TYR A 256 11.42 -22.43 20.79
N ALA A 257 11.42 -23.45 21.65
CA ALA A 257 10.67 -23.44 22.91
C ALA A 257 11.14 -22.33 23.86
N ALA A 258 12.44 -22.02 23.85
CA ALA A 258 13.03 -20.94 24.63
C ALA A 258 12.87 -19.53 24.02
N GLY A 259 12.25 -19.42 22.84
CA GLY A 259 12.11 -18.15 22.11
C GLY A 259 13.39 -17.68 21.39
N GLY A 260 14.42 -18.54 21.30
CA GLY A 260 15.71 -18.26 20.67
C GLY A 260 16.77 -17.73 21.64
N VAL A 261 17.71 -16.96 21.09
CA VAL A 261 18.80 -16.31 21.84
C VAL A 261 18.42 -14.86 22.18
N ASN A 262 18.94 -14.33 23.29
CA ASN A 262 18.73 -12.93 23.68
C ASN A 262 19.64 -11.97 22.90
N ASP A 263 19.63 -10.68 23.27
CA ASP A 263 20.38 -9.62 22.56
C ASP A 263 21.90 -9.82 22.52
N ILE A 264 22.46 -10.52 23.51
CA ILE A 264 23.89 -10.80 23.58
C ILE A 264 24.22 -12.25 23.23
N GLY A 265 23.23 -13.10 23.00
CA GLY A 265 23.44 -14.52 22.69
C GLY A 265 23.95 -14.79 21.29
N SER A 266 24.82 -15.79 21.19
CA SER A 266 25.42 -16.27 19.96
C SER A 266 24.50 -17.23 19.21
N LEU A 267 24.35 -17.01 17.91
CA LEU A 267 23.74 -17.93 16.96
C LEU A 267 24.73 -18.92 16.35
N ARG A 268 26.03 -18.70 16.56
CA ARG A 268 27.10 -19.45 15.89
C ARG A 268 27.91 -20.36 16.82
N ASN A 269 27.65 -20.30 18.13
CA ASN A 269 28.33 -21.06 19.18
C ASN A 269 27.34 -21.50 20.26
N ILE A 270 26.48 -22.46 19.93
CA ILE A 270 25.50 -23.06 20.85
C ILE A 270 25.92 -24.49 21.16
N LYS A 271 26.28 -24.75 22.42
CA LYS A 271 26.90 -26.02 22.81
C LYS A 271 25.92 -26.94 23.52
N VAL A 272 26.02 -28.24 23.25
CA VAL A 272 25.27 -29.28 23.97
C VAL A 272 26.23 -30.17 24.74
N TYR A 273 25.97 -30.32 26.03
CA TYR A 273 26.69 -31.20 26.93
C TYR A 273 25.81 -32.35 27.37
N ARG A 274 26.35 -33.56 27.27
CA ARG A 274 25.74 -34.80 27.77
C ARG A 274 26.75 -35.54 28.63
N ASN A 275 26.37 -35.91 29.85
CA ASN A 275 27.28 -36.55 30.80
C ASN A 275 28.62 -35.79 30.97
N SER A 276 28.56 -34.46 31.03
CA SER A 276 29.72 -33.55 31.12
C SER A 276 30.67 -33.52 29.90
N LYS A 277 30.28 -34.09 28.76
CA LYS A 277 31.03 -34.04 27.50
C LYS A 277 30.31 -33.19 26.47
N GLU A 278 31.05 -32.32 25.76
CA GLU A 278 30.52 -31.58 24.60
C GLU A 278 30.24 -32.58 23.47
N ILE A 279 28.98 -32.68 23.06
CA ILE A 279 28.53 -33.61 22.01
C ILE A 279 28.14 -32.92 20.71
N ALA A 280 27.81 -31.63 20.74
CA ALA A 280 27.52 -30.81 19.56
C ALA A 280 27.83 -29.33 19.83
N ASN A 281 28.20 -28.62 18.76
CA ASN A 281 28.28 -27.17 18.71
C ASN A 281 27.56 -26.69 17.44
N LEU A 282 26.44 -26.00 17.62
CA LEU A 282 25.54 -25.59 16.55
C LEU A 282 25.89 -24.19 16.06
N ASP A 283 25.96 -24.07 14.73
CA ASP A 283 25.95 -22.80 14.02
C ASP A 283 24.65 -22.66 13.20
N VAL A 284 23.80 -21.72 13.58
CA VAL A 284 22.53 -21.43 12.91
C VAL A 284 22.75 -20.79 11.52
N TYR A 285 23.87 -20.11 11.30
CA TYR A 285 24.20 -19.53 9.99
C TYR A 285 24.47 -20.61 8.94
N ASP A 286 25.07 -21.73 9.34
CA ASP A 286 25.28 -22.87 8.44
C ASP A 286 23.96 -23.47 7.96
N TYR A 287 22.92 -23.44 8.81
CA TYR A 287 21.57 -23.82 8.41
C TYR A 287 20.94 -22.79 7.46
N LEU A 288 20.98 -21.51 7.83
CA LEU A 288 20.32 -20.42 7.11
C LEU A 288 20.89 -20.16 5.72
N LEU A 289 22.22 -20.29 5.57
CA LEU A 289 22.93 -19.91 4.37
C LEU A 289 23.32 -21.12 3.51
N ASN A 290 23.68 -22.23 4.15
CA ASN A 290 24.22 -23.42 3.47
C ASN A 290 23.29 -24.65 3.53
N GLY A 291 22.17 -24.59 4.25
CA GLY A 291 21.26 -25.72 4.43
C GLY A 291 21.87 -26.90 5.20
N LYS A 292 22.93 -26.67 5.98
CA LYS A 292 23.59 -27.70 6.80
C LYS A 292 22.90 -27.80 8.16
N TYR A 293 22.60 -29.03 8.60
CA TYR A 293 21.88 -29.30 9.86
C TYR A 293 22.44 -30.49 10.64
N ASP A 294 23.67 -30.91 10.33
CA ASP A 294 24.37 -32.04 10.96
C ASP A 294 24.59 -31.85 12.46
N THR A 295 24.67 -30.60 12.91
CA THR A 295 24.83 -30.22 14.32
C THR A 295 23.51 -30.02 15.06
N ASN A 296 22.35 -30.06 14.36
CA ASN A 296 21.03 -30.08 14.97
C ASN A 296 20.67 -31.47 15.50
N ILE A 297 21.43 -31.92 16.50
CA ILE A 297 21.33 -33.27 17.06
C ILE A 297 20.01 -33.49 17.82
N ARG A 298 19.60 -34.76 17.93
CA ARG A 298 18.52 -35.16 18.84
C ARG A 298 18.98 -35.08 20.29
N LEU A 299 18.13 -34.50 21.12
CA LEU A 299 18.38 -34.31 22.54
C LEU A 299 18.02 -35.56 23.34
N GLU A 300 18.69 -35.75 24.47
CA GLU A 300 18.42 -36.77 25.46
C GLU A 300 18.09 -36.16 26.82
N ASP A 301 17.54 -36.98 27.70
CA ASP A 301 17.19 -36.55 29.06
C ASP A 301 18.43 -36.07 29.81
N ASN A 302 18.30 -34.93 30.49
CA ASN A 302 19.35 -34.21 31.21
C ASN A 302 20.45 -33.59 30.33
N ASP A 303 20.25 -33.47 29.02
CA ASP A 303 21.14 -32.65 28.19
C ASP A 303 21.15 -31.20 28.67
N MET A 304 22.34 -30.59 28.65
CA MET A 304 22.55 -29.19 28.99
C MET A 304 22.97 -28.41 27.74
N ILE A 305 22.15 -27.43 27.38
CA ILE A 305 22.36 -26.53 26.25
C ILE A 305 22.90 -25.22 26.81
N ILE A 306 24.10 -24.84 26.40
CA ILE A 306 24.76 -23.59 26.81
C ILE A 306 24.84 -22.66 25.61
N ILE A 307 24.22 -21.49 25.74
CA ILE A 307 24.29 -20.41 24.75
C ILE A 307 25.30 -19.38 25.28
N GLY A 308 26.43 -19.22 24.58
CA GLY A 308 27.43 -18.21 24.92
C GLY A 308 27.07 -16.82 24.37
N PRO A 309 27.76 -15.77 24.81
CA PRO A 309 27.64 -14.46 24.19
C PRO A 309 28.24 -14.45 22.77
N TYR A 310 27.76 -13.54 21.92
CA TYR A 310 28.31 -13.33 20.58
C TYR A 310 29.80 -12.94 20.63
N GLU A 311 30.56 -13.27 19.59
CA GLU A 311 31.96 -12.84 19.48
C GLU A 311 32.10 -11.45 18.84
N GLN A 312 31.49 -11.25 17.68
CA GLN A 312 31.55 -9.99 16.92
C GLN A 312 30.21 -9.72 16.24
N LEU A 313 29.71 -8.49 16.33
CA LEU A 313 28.60 -8.00 15.54
C LEU A 313 29.09 -6.96 14.53
N VAL A 314 28.75 -7.14 13.27
CA VAL A 314 29.13 -6.24 12.17
C VAL A 314 27.91 -5.88 11.35
N THR A 315 27.73 -4.60 11.09
CA THR A 315 26.60 -4.10 10.28
C THR A 315 27.00 -4.01 8.80
N ALA A 316 26.20 -4.59 7.91
CA ALA A 316 26.28 -4.39 6.47
C ALA A 316 25.10 -3.54 6.01
N GLY A 317 25.39 -2.30 5.59
CA GLY A 317 24.36 -1.34 5.17
C GLY A 317 24.60 -0.71 3.80
N GLY A 318 23.54 -0.09 3.27
CA GLY A 318 23.56 0.63 2.00
C GLY A 318 23.18 -0.26 0.82
N LYS A 319 24.03 -0.31 -0.22
CA LYS A 319 23.79 -1.06 -1.47
C LYS A 319 24.18 -2.54 -1.41
N VAL A 320 23.68 -3.23 -0.37
CA VAL A 320 23.76 -4.69 -0.20
C VAL A 320 22.38 -5.32 -0.28
N LYS A 321 22.26 -6.60 -0.66
CA LYS A 321 20.93 -7.24 -0.83
C LYS A 321 20.20 -7.44 0.49
N ARG A 322 20.92 -7.70 1.57
CA ARG A 322 20.39 -7.87 2.92
C ARG A 322 21.08 -6.86 3.85
N ASP A 323 20.42 -5.72 4.04
CA ASP A 323 20.88 -4.67 4.95
C ASP A 323 20.52 -5.03 6.40
N ARG A 324 21.50 -5.55 7.15
CA ARG A 324 21.35 -6.15 8.49
C ARG A 324 22.66 -6.12 9.28
N THR A 325 22.56 -6.44 10.57
CA THR A 325 23.70 -6.79 11.42
C THR A 325 23.94 -8.30 11.38
N TYR A 326 25.20 -8.71 11.37
CA TYR A 326 25.61 -10.11 11.26
C TYR A 326 26.54 -10.48 12.41
N GLU A 327 26.40 -11.71 12.90
CA GLU A 327 27.35 -12.28 13.85
C GLU A 327 28.52 -12.93 13.11
N LEU A 328 29.72 -12.42 13.37
CA LEU A 328 30.96 -12.92 12.81
C LEU A 328 31.78 -13.69 13.83
N ARG A 329 32.49 -14.71 13.34
CA ARG A 329 33.55 -15.38 14.08
C ARG A 329 34.85 -14.60 13.93
N ARG A 330 35.72 -14.68 14.94
CA ARG A 330 37.05 -14.07 14.86
C ARG A 330 37.81 -14.54 13.62
N GLY A 331 38.23 -13.58 12.80
CA GLY A 331 39.02 -13.82 11.59
C GLY A 331 38.22 -13.77 10.29
N GLU A 332 36.88 -13.72 10.36
CA GLU A 332 36.04 -13.52 9.18
C GLU A 332 36.26 -12.13 8.55
N THR A 333 36.11 -12.10 7.24
CA THR A 333 36.53 -11.01 6.36
C THR A 333 35.34 -10.24 5.82
N LEU A 334 35.63 -9.13 5.15
CA LEU A 334 34.62 -8.36 4.44
C LEU A 334 33.90 -9.21 3.38
N ALA A 335 34.62 -10.10 2.68
CA ALA A 335 34.03 -11.01 1.71
C ALA A 335 33.01 -11.95 2.37
N ASP A 336 33.35 -12.54 3.51
CA ASP A 336 32.44 -13.42 4.26
C ASP A 336 31.14 -12.67 4.65
N LEU A 337 31.28 -11.42 5.14
CA LEU A 337 30.13 -10.58 5.44
C LEU A 337 29.28 -10.28 4.20
N LEU A 338 29.89 -9.98 3.06
CA LEU A 338 29.17 -9.73 1.81
C LEU A 338 28.42 -10.98 1.34
N ASP A 339 29.00 -12.17 1.48
CA ASP A 339 28.35 -13.44 1.14
C ASP A 339 27.11 -13.66 2.00
N MET A 340 27.20 -13.44 3.32
CA MET A 340 26.06 -13.47 4.24
C MET A 340 24.99 -12.41 3.87
N ALA A 341 25.43 -11.22 3.47
CA ALA A 341 24.56 -10.14 3.00
C ALA A 341 23.95 -10.38 1.61
N GLY A 342 24.34 -11.46 0.91
CA GLY A 342 23.87 -11.80 -0.43
C GLY A 342 24.52 -10.99 -1.56
N GLY A 343 25.63 -10.31 -1.28
CA GLY A 343 26.37 -9.45 -2.19
C GLY A 343 25.73 -8.07 -2.40
N PHE A 344 26.16 -7.41 -3.46
CA PHE A 344 25.75 -6.04 -3.80
C PHE A 344 24.39 -5.96 -4.50
N THR A 345 23.74 -4.80 -4.42
CA THR A 345 22.64 -4.43 -5.33
C THR A 345 23.19 -4.01 -6.70
N GLY A 346 22.34 -3.99 -7.74
CA GLY A 346 22.79 -3.72 -9.12
C GLY A 346 23.31 -2.30 -9.38
N ASP A 347 23.03 -1.37 -8.49
CA ASP A 347 23.44 0.04 -8.54
C ASP A 347 24.53 0.39 -7.51
N ALA A 348 25.15 -0.62 -6.89
CA ALA A 348 26.21 -0.46 -5.91
C ALA A 348 27.54 -0.04 -6.55
N TYR A 349 28.28 0.81 -5.84
CA TYR A 349 29.68 1.07 -6.15
C TYR A 349 30.57 0.00 -5.49
N THR A 350 31.20 -0.85 -6.30
CA THR A 350 31.90 -2.05 -5.81
C THR A 350 33.41 -1.90 -5.69
N ASN A 351 34.02 -0.89 -6.34
CA ASN A 351 35.48 -0.76 -6.40
C ASN A 351 36.12 -0.55 -5.02
N SER A 352 35.42 0.16 -4.13
CA SER A 352 35.83 0.30 -2.75
C SER A 352 34.64 0.53 -1.83
N ILE A 353 34.79 0.12 -0.57
CA ILE A 353 33.76 0.25 0.44
C ILE A 353 34.34 0.97 1.66
N ARG A 354 33.52 1.81 2.29
CA ARG A 354 33.88 2.45 3.55
C ARG A 354 33.46 1.57 4.73
N VAL A 355 34.42 1.25 5.59
CA VAL A 355 34.20 0.59 6.88
C VAL A 355 34.42 1.61 7.98
N LYS A 356 33.37 1.90 8.74
CA LYS A 356 33.44 2.68 9.97
C LYS A 356 33.80 1.74 11.12
N ARG A 357 34.97 1.95 11.72
CA ARG A 357 35.50 1.11 12.80
C ARG A 357 35.73 1.94 14.05
N LYS A 358 35.35 1.42 15.22
CA LYS A 358 35.75 2.02 16.50
C LYS A 358 37.25 1.80 16.73
N ALA A 359 37.97 2.86 17.09
CA ALA A 359 39.40 2.84 17.38
C ALA A 359 39.66 3.64 18.66
N GLY A 360 39.66 2.96 19.80
CA GLY A 360 39.74 3.60 21.11
C GLY A 360 38.49 4.42 21.44
N ASP A 361 38.66 5.71 21.69
CA ASP A 361 37.61 6.68 21.98
C ASP A 361 36.99 7.33 20.73
N ARG A 362 37.52 7.03 19.53
CA ARG A 362 37.10 7.65 18.26
C ARG A 362 36.70 6.61 17.22
N TYR A 363 35.99 7.06 16.18
CA TYR A 363 35.79 6.27 14.98
C TYR A 363 36.85 6.59 13.93
N LYS A 364 37.30 5.56 13.20
CA LYS A 364 38.09 5.70 11.97
C LYS A 364 37.29 5.18 10.79
N ILE A 365 37.54 5.73 9.61
CA ILE A 365 36.99 5.25 8.34
C ILE A 365 38.14 4.57 7.60
N ALA A 366 37.98 3.30 7.27
CA ALA A 366 38.85 2.56 6.38
C ALA A 366 38.18 2.45 5.01
N THR A 367 38.90 2.81 3.95
CA THR A 367 38.49 2.50 2.58
C THR A 367 39.12 1.18 2.21
N VAL A 368 38.30 0.19 1.92
CA VAL A 368 38.73 -1.16 1.53
C VAL A 368 38.46 -1.32 0.05
N ASN A 369 39.51 -1.55 -0.75
CA ASN A 369 39.35 -1.79 -2.18
C ASN A 369 38.91 -3.23 -2.45
N GLU A 370 38.32 -3.49 -3.62
CA GLU A 370 37.82 -4.82 -4.02
C GLU A 370 38.84 -5.95 -3.82
N GLU A 371 40.10 -5.71 -4.19
CA GLU A 371 41.22 -6.65 -4.04
C GLU A 371 41.49 -7.07 -2.58
N GLN A 372 41.06 -6.25 -1.61
CA GLN A 372 41.28 -6.47 -0.19
C GLN A 372 40.10 -7.15 0.50
N PHE A 373 38.96 -7.36 -0.16
CA PHE A 373 37.76 -7.90 0.48
C PHE A 373 37.99 -9.27 1.14
N GLN A 374 38.79 -10.12 0.50
CA GLN A 374 39.13 -11.47 0.97
C GLN A 374 40.15 -11.51 2.12
N THR A 375 40.82 -10.38 2.41
CA THR A 375 41.90 -10.33 3.42
C THR A 375 41.62 -9.33 4.53
N PHE A 376 40.67 -8.42 4.33
CA PHE A 376 40.29 -7.42 5.31
C PHE A 376 39.43 -8.05 6.41
N VAL A 377 40.06 -8.37 7.54
CA VAL A 377 39.40 -8.92 8.72
C VAL A 377 38.56 -7.84 9.41
N LEU A 378 37.30 -8.19 9.67
CA LEU A 378 36.34 -7.33 10.36
C LEU A 378 36.49 -7.43 11.88
N GLN A 379 36.02 -6.40 12.57
CA GLN A 379 36.08 -6.29 14.02
C GLN A 379 34.69 -6.02 14.59
N ASP A 380 34.50 -6.38 15.86
CA ASP A 380 33.26 -6.12 16.57
C ASP A 380 32.92 -4.61 16.54
N GLY A 381 31.67 -4.31 16.17
CA GLY A 381 31.17 -2.95 16.00
C GLY A 381 31.60 -2.26 14.70
N ASP A 382 32.21 -2.97 13.75
CA ASP A 382 32.41 -2.45 12.39
C ASP A 382 31.07 -2.20 11.71
N SER A 383 31.02 -1.16 10.88
CA SER A 383 29.88 -0.83 10.05
C SER A 383 30.33 -0.58 8.62
N LEU A 384 29.94 -1.49 7.73
CA LEU A 384 30.13 -1.41 6.29
C LEU A 384 29.04 -0.53 5.69
N MET A 385 29.42 0.44 4.86
CA MET A 385 28.49 1.28 4.10
C MET A 385 28.84 1.22 2.62
N VAL A 386 28.00 0.55 1.83
CA VAL A 386 28.13 0.47 0.37
C VAL A 386 27.33 1.59 -0.28
N ASP A 387 28.00 2.45 -1.02
CA ASP A 387 27.35 3.56 -1.75
C ASP A 387 26.76 3.10 -3.09
N SER A 388 25.94 3.96 -3.69
CA SER A 388 25.52 3.79 -5.09
C SER A 388 26.59 4.30 -6.04
N VAL A 389 26.61 3.78 -7.26
CA VAL A 389 27.30 4.43 -8.37
C VAL A 389 26.79 5.86 -8.55
N ILE A 390 27.70 6.79 -8.86
CA ILE A 390 27.33 8.18 -9.10
C ILE A 390 26.49 8.22 -10.39
N PRO A 391 25.31 8.86 -10.41
CA PRO A 391 24.49 8.99 -11.62
C PRO A 391 25.06 10.07 -12.56
N TYR A 392 26.35 9.94 -12.89
CA TYR A 392 27.09 10.77 -13.81
C TYR A 392 27.49 9.91 -15.00
N TYR A 393 26.90 10.20 -16.15
CA TYR A 393 27.04 9.38 -17.35
C TYR A 393 28.21 9.90 -18.18
N ASP A 394 29.10 9.01 -18.62
CA ASP A 394 30.26 9.42 -19.41
C ASP A 394 29.91 9.78 -20.86
N ASN A 395 28.78 9.30 -21.36
CA ASN A 395 28.38 9.36 -22.76
C ASN A 395 26.88 9.67 -22.92
N ARG A 396 26.32 10.59 -22.11
CA ARG A 396 24.92 10.98 -22.24
C ARG A 396 24.75 12.29 -22.99
N ILE A 397 23.72 12.38 -23.82
CA ILE A 397 23.18 13.60 -24.43
C ILE A 397 21.66 13.60 -24.28
N ILE A 398 21.05 14.79 -24.25
CA ILE A 398 19.61 14.91 -23.97
C ILE A 398 18.95 15.71 -25.09
N ILE A 399 17.81 15.24 -25.59
CA ILE A 399 16.98 15.98 -26.53
C ILE A 399 15.57 16.16 -25.99
N SER A 400 15.04 17.38 -26.11
CA SER A 400 13.73 17.75 -25.56
C SER A 400 12.96 18.73 -26.46
N GLY A 401 11.63 18.76 -26.27
CA GLY A 401 10.73 19.66 -26.99
C GLY A 401 10.06 19.04 -28.22
N ALA A 402 10.10 19.73 -29.36
CA ALA A 402 9.36 19.44 -30.60
C ALA A 402 9.95 18.28 -31.42
N VAL A 403 10.26 17.16 -30.76
CA VAL A 403 10.74 15.90 -31.36
C VAL A 403 9.83 14.74 -30.99
N TRP A 404 9.78 13.70 -31.83
CA TRP A 404 8.90 12.55 -31.60
C TRP A 404 9.27 11.75 -30.36
N ARG A 405 10.57 11.55 -30.10
CA ARG A 405 11.08 10.82 -28.94
C ARG A 405 12.04 11.71 -28.14
N PRO A 406 11.54 12.58 -27.25
CA PRO A 406 12.41 13.29 -26.31
C PRO A 406 12.94 12.31 -25.25
N GLY A 407 14.18 12.52 -24.79
CA GLY A 407 14.80 11.67 -23.79
C GLY A 407 16.31 11.78 -23.73
N GLU A 408 16.92 10.85 -23.00
CA GLU A 408 18.36 10.66 -22.90
C GLU A 408 18.82 9.68 -23.98
N TYR A 409 19.94 10.00 -24.61
CA TYR A 409 20.55 9.24 -25.70
C TYR A 409 22.04 9.05 -25.42
N GLU A 410 22.57 8.00 -26.03
CA GLU A 410 24.01 7.71 -25.99
C GLU A 410 24.77 8.63 -26.94
N LEU A 411 25.82 9.27 -26.45
CA LEU A 411 26.86 9.90 -27.25
C LEU A 411 27.83 8.82 -27.72
N SER A 412 27.68 8.41 -28.97
CA SER A 412 28.45 7.32 -29.58
C SER A 412 29.04 7.76 -30.92
N PRO A 413 29.95 6.98 -31.53
CA PRO A 413 30.40 7.25 -32.90
C PRO A 413 29.28 7.32 -33.94
N ASP A 414 28.12 6.72 -33.67
CA ASP A 414 26.95 6.74 -34.56
C ASP A 414 26.03 7.96 -34.30
N VAL A 415 26.01 8.47 -33.06
CA VAL A 415 25.19 9.62 -32.63
C VAL A 415 26.07 10.61 -31.86
N HIS A 416 26.70 11.52 -32.61
CA HIS A 416 27.61 12.55 -32.11
C HIS A 416 27.28 13.95 -32.64
N THR A 417 26.34 14.09 -33.58
CA THR A 417 25.91 15.40 -34.08
C THR A 417 24.44 15.73 -33.79
N VAL A 418 24.08 17.00 -33.88
CA VAL A 418 22.69 17.47 -33.73
C VAL A 418 21.76 16.77 -34.72
N LYS A 419 22.17 16.66 -35.99
CA LYS A 419 21.35 15.99 -37.00
C LYS A 419 21.08 14.53 -36.65
N GLN A 420 22.12 13.78 -36.28
CA GLN A 420 22.02 12.37 -35.91
C GLN A 420 21.14 12.18 -34.67
N LEU A 421 21.29 13.03 -33.66
CA LEU A 421 20.46 12.98 -32.46
C LEU A 421 18.99 13.22 -32.79
N VAL A 422 18.68 14.17 -33.68
CA VAL A 422 17.30 14.42 -34.13
C VAL A 422 16.76 13.24 -34.95
N GLU A 423 17.56 12.64 -35.83
CA GLU A 423 17.18 11.43 -36.58
C GLU A 423 16.89 10.25 -35.64
N GLN A 424 17.75 10.02 -34.64
CA GLN A 424 17.58 9.00 -33.60
C GLN A 424 16.35 9.27 -32.71
N ALA A 425 16.00 10.55 -32.51
CA ALA A 425 14.76 10.99 -31.87
C ALA A 425 13.52 10.85 -32.76
N SER A 426 13.63 10.17 -33.92
CA SER A 426 12.59 9.99 -34.93
C SER A 426 12.14 11.29 -35.62
N GLY A 427 13.01 12.29 -35.66
CA GLY A 427 12.77 13.56 -36.34
C GLY A 427 11.94 14.58 -35.54
N LEU A 428 11.66 15.71 -36.19
CA LEU A 428 10.85 16.79 -35.65
C LEU A 428 9.35 16.47 -35.72
N LYS A 429 8.56 17.03 -34.81
CA LYS A 429 7.11 16.82 -34.74
C LYS A 429 6.30 17.58 -35.80
N GLY A 430 6.88 18.61 -36.42
CA GLY A 430 6.20 19.52 -37.35
C GLY A 430 5.60 20.76 -36.68
N ASP A 431 5.69 20.88 -35.37
CA ASP A 431 5.28 22.06 -34.59
C ASP A 431 6.47 22.82 -33.99
N GLU A 432 7.70 22.52 -34.42
CA GLU A 432 8.92 23.16 -33.97
C GLU A 432 8.94 24.67 -34.28
N PHE A 433 9.59 25.41 -33.39
CA PHE A 433 9.98 26.78 -33.68
C PHE A 433 11.27 26.79 -34.49
N THR A 434 11.13 27.04 -35.80
CA THR A 434 12.24 27.00 -36.76
C THR A 434 13.30 28.09 -36.53
N GLY A 435 12.94 29.20 -35.88
CA GLY A 435 13.82 30.35 -35.74
C GLY A 435 14.96 30.17 -34.74
N ARG A 436 14.81 29.27 -33.74
CA ARG A 436 15.83 29.09 -32.69
C ARG A 436 15.60 27.82 -31.88
N ALA A 437 16.54 26.89 -31.97
CA ALA A 437 16.78 25.85 -30.98
C ALA A 437 18.03 26.22 -30.15
N GLN A 438 18.24 25.52 -29.03
CA GLN A 438 19.37 25.79 -28.15
C GLN A 438 20.03 24.49 -27.67
N ILE A 439 21.35 24.50 -27.62
CA ILE A 439 22.15 23.49 -26.93
C ILE A 439 22.64 24.12 -25.63
N THR A 440 22.33 23.50 -24.50
CA THR A 440 22.94 23.84 -23.22
C THR A 440 24.12 22.91 -22.99
N ARG A 441 25.33 23.47 -22.91
CA ARG A 441 26.57 22.71 -22.78
C ARG A 441 27.20 22.92 -21.41
N LEU A 442 27.63 21.83 -20.78
CA LEU A 442 28.34 21.85 -19.52
C LEU A 442 29.84 22.08 -19.75
N ASN A 443 30.37 23.18 -19.21
CA ASN A 443 31.79 23.52 -19.31
C ASN A 443 32.63 22.73 -18.28
N PRO A 444 33.96 22.66 -18.44
CA PRO A 444 34.84 21.94 -17.50
C PRO A 444 34.79 22.43 -16.04
N ASP A 445 34.35 23.67 -15.81
CA ASP A 445 34.15 24.29 -14.50
C ASP A 445 32.73 24.08 -13.93
N PHE A 446 31.93 23.22 -14.58
CA PHE A 446 30.51 22.96 -14.29
C PHE A 446 29.56 24.14 -14.51
N THR A 447 30.01 25.23 -15.14
CA THR A 447 29.10 26.28 -15.63
C THR A 447 28.41 25.86 -16.93
N SER A 448 27.27 26.47 -17.27
CA SER A 448 26.55 26.17 -18.51
C SER A 448 26.69 27.28 -19.54
N SER A 449 26.95 26.92 -20.79
CA SER A 449 26.89 27.81 -21.94
C SER A 449 25.69 27.47 -22.84
N VAL A 450 25.16 28.47 -23.55
CA VAL A 450 24.02 28.30 -24.47
C VAL A 450 24.48 28.59 -25.89
N ILE A 451 24.33 27.60 -26.77
CA ILE A 451 24.61 27.70 -28.19
C ILE A 451 23.27 27.77 -28.92
N ALA A 452 22.97 28.89 -29.56
CA ALA A 452 21.76 29.07 -30.35
C ALA A 452 21.97 28.51 -31.76
N ILE A 453 21.02 27.71 -32.25
CA ILE A 453 21.12 27.02 -33.53
C ILE A 453 19.80 27.14 -34.31
N ASN A 454 19.87 27.10 -35.64
CA ASN A 454 18.69 26.92 -36.47
C ASN A 454 18.59 25.44 -36.87
N ILE A 455 17.67 24.71 -36.25
CA ILE A 455 17.57 23.27 -36.46
C ILE A 455 17.17 22.89 -37.90
N VAL A 456 16.31 23.69 -38.53
CA VAL A 456 15.84 23.41 -39.89
C VAL A 456 16.94 23.63 -40.91
N ASP A 457 17.80 24.63 -40.68
CA ASP A 457 18.94 24.88 -41.56
C ASP A 457 20.00 23.77 -41.44
N ILE A 458 20.22 23.22 -40.24
CA ILE A 458 21.13 22.09 -40.02
C ILE A 458 20.61 20.83 -40.72
N LEU A 459 19.33 20.47 -40.52
CA LEU A 459 18.75 19.27 -41.13
C LEU A 459 18.74 19.33 -42.67
N ASN A 460 18.52 20.52 -43.23
CA ASN A 460 18.53 20.76 -44.69
C ASN A 460 19.93 21.02 -45.28
N GLY A 461 21.00 20.98 -44.48
CA GLY A 461 22.36 21.22 -44.94
C GLY A 461 22.68 22.66 -45.35
N LYS A 462 21.87 23.64 -44.91
CA LYS A 462 22.11 25.09 -45.11
C LYS A 462 23.04 25.67 -44.04
N ALA A 463 23.08 25.06 -42.87
CA ALA A 463 24.02 25.37 -41.80
C ALA A 463 24.91 24.15 -41.50
N PRO A 464 26.16 24.35 -41.05
CA PRO A 464 27.01 23.24 -40.63
C PRO A 464 26.38 22.50 -39.43
N ASP A 465 26.53 21.19 -39.41
CA ASP A 465 26.12 20.37 -38.28
C ASP A 465 27.05 20.61 -37.08
N ILE A 466 26.54 20.35 -35.87
CA ILE A 466 27.23 20.65 -34.63
C ILE A 466 27.54 19.36 -33.90
N GLU A 467 28.83 19.18 -33.58
CA GLU A 467 29.33 18.12 -32.72
C GLU A 467 28.84 18.33 -31.28
N LEU A 468 28.21 17.29 -30.75
CA LEU A 468 27.70 17.21 -29.39
C LEU A 468 28.80 16.73 -28.45
N GLN A 469 28.72 17.20 -27.22
CA GLN A 469 29.60 16.81 -26.12
C GLN A 469 28.78 16.08 -25.05
N LYS A 470 29.49 15.36 -24.17
CA LYS A 470 28.84 14.72 -23.02
C LYS A 470 28.07 15.77 -22.22
N GLU A 471 26.88 15.38 -21.78
CA GLU A 471 25.90 16.21 -21.07
C GLU A 471 25.29 17.38 -21.86
N ASP A 472 25.50 17.46 -23.17
CA ASP A 472 24.80 18.45 -24.00
C ASP A 472 23.29 18.22 -23.98
N GLN A 473 22.53 19.31 -23.83
CA GLN A 473 21.08 19.30 -23.84
C GLN A 473 20.54 20.12 -25.01
N LEU A 474 20.03 19.43 -26.02
CA LEU A 474 19.34 20.03 -27.15
C LEU A 474 17.86 20.26 -26.82
N TYR A 475 17.44 21.52 -26.80
CA TYR A 475 16.05 21.92 -26.64
C TYR A 475 15.54 22.57 -27.92
N ILE A 476 14.47 21.98 -28.47
CA ILE A 476 13.78 22.45 -29.66
C ILE A 476 12.39 22.94 -29.23
N PRO A 477 12.15 24.26 -29.11
CA PRO A 477 10.85 24.76 -28.68
C PRO A 477 9.73 24.38 -29.65
N SER A 478 8.51 24.24 -29.14
CA SER A 478 7.29 24.16 -29.97
C SER A 478 6.75 25.56 -30.21
N LEU A 479 6.29 25.84 -31.43
CA LEU A 479 5.60 27.08 -31.80
C LEU A 479 4.39 27.35 -30.90
N PHE A 480 3.65 26.30 -30.53
CA PHE A 480 2.48 26.44 -29.64
C PHE A 480 2.89 26.75 -28.21
N GLY A 481 4.08 26.33 -27.78
CA GLY A 481 4.62 26.64 -26.45
C GLY A 481 5.17 28.06 -26.32
N LEU A 482 5.53 28.71 -27.44
CA LEU A 482 6.07 30.07 -27.44
C LEU A 482 5.03 31.16 -27.68
N ARG A 483 3.84 30.81 -28.18
CA ARG A 483 2.79 31.80 -28.51
C ARG A 483 1.65 31.78 -27.49
N GLU A 484 0.98 32.92 -27.33
CA GLU A 484 -0.29 32.99 -26.61
C GLU A 484 -1.33 32.06 -27.29
N PRO A 485 -2.03 31.20 -26.55
CA PRO A 485 -3.06 30.34 -27.11
C PRO A 485 -4.18 31.16 -27.74
N TYR A 486 -4.38 31.00 -29.05
CA TYR A 486 -5.44 31.67 -29.78
C TYR A 486 -6.80 31.12 -29.37
N THR A 487 -7.71 32.01 -28.98
CA THR A 487 -9.06 31.68 -28.51
C THR A 487 -10.11 32.51 -29.23
N ILE A 488 -11.38 32.12 -29.13
CA ILE A 488 -12.55 32.87 -29.59
C ILE A 488 -13.53 32.91 -28.44
N LYS A 489 -14.20 34.05 -28.23
CA LYS A 489 -15.23 34.17 -27.19
C LYS A 489 -16.62 34.30 -27.83
N VAL A 490 -17.62 33.60 -27.29
CA VAL A 490 -19.02 33.70 -27.73
C VAL A 490 -19.88 34.13 -26.55
N SER A 491 -20.58 35.26 -26.71
CA SER A 491 -21.26 35.98 -25.65
C SER A 491 -22.71 36.31 -26.04
N GLY A 492 -23.57 36.53 -25.05
CA GLY A 492 -24.95 36.96 -25.25
C GLY A 492 -25.98 35.83 -25.31
N ALA A 493 -26.94 35.90 -26.23
CA ALA A 493 -28.11 35.04 -26.29
C ALA A 493 -27.85 33.67 -26.96
N VAL A 494 -26.79 32.99 -26.53
CA VAL A 494 -26.46 31.60 -26.89
C VAL A 494 -26.73 30.67 -25.71
N ASN A 495 -26.91 29.38 -25.96
CA ASN A 495 -27.23 28.43 -24.88
C ASN A 495 -26.12 28.37 -23.82
N ALA A 496 -24.85 28.41 -24.24
CA ALA A 496 -23.69 28.59 -23.37
C ALA A 496 -23.04 29.98 -23.56
N PRO A 497 -23.44 31.02 -22.80
CA PRO A 497 -22.85 32.36 -22.91
C PRO A 497 -21.45 32.42 -22.31
N ASP A 498 -20.66 33.40 -22.77
CA ASP A 498 -19.26 33.64 -22.38
C ASP A 498 -18.35 32.41 -22.62
N THR A 499 -18.67 31.60 -23.63
CA THR A 499 -17.91 30.40 -23.98
C THR A 499 -16.59 30.81 -24.63
N VAL A 500 -15.47 30.33 -24.10
CA VAL A 500 -14.13 30.51 -24.69
C VAL A 500 -13.72 29.23 -25.40
N LEU A 501 -13.56 29.33 -26.72
CA LEU A 501 -13.24 28.22 -27.62
C LEU A 501 -11.80 28.34 -28.12
N PRO A 502 -11.07 27.22 -28.32
CA PRO A 502 -9.78 27.26 -28.99
C PRO A 502 -9.96 27.64 -30.46
N PHE A 503 -9.14 28.57 -30.95
CA PHE A 503 -9.16 28.97 -32.34
C PHE A 503 -8.68 27.84 -33.25
N ARG A 504 -9.40 27.62 -34.35
CA ARG A 504 -9.00 26.75 -35.46
C ARG A 504 -9.06 27.55 -36.75
N LYS A 505 -8.14 27.26 -37.67
CA LYS A 505 -8.12 27.90 -39.00
C LYS A 505 -9.45 27.63 -39.71
N ASN A 506 -9.99 28.65 -40.35
CA ASN A 506 -11.28 28.65 -41.07
C ASN A 506 -12.53 28.48 -40.18
N LEU A 507 -12.46 28.77 -38.88
CA LEU A 507 -13.67 28.88 -38.05
C LEU A 507 -14.57 30.00 -38.56
N THR A 508 -15.87 29.73 -38.65
CA THR A 508 -16.88 30.72 -39.01
C THR A 508 -17.77 31.11 -37.81
N VAL A 509 -18.65 32.09 -38.00
CA VAL A 509 -19.60 32.54 -36.97
C VAL A 509 -20.59 31.42 -36.63
N GLU A 510 -21.04 30.69 -37.65
CA GLU A 510 -21.96 29.56 -37.54
C GLU A 510 -21.35 28.44 -36.69
N ASP A 511 -20.10 28.08 -36.97
CA ASP A 511 -19.37 27.03 -36.23
C ASP A 511 -19.31 27.34 -34.74
N VAL A 512 -18.99 28.59 -34.38
CA VAL A 512 -18.82 28.96 -32.97
C VAL A 512 -20.14 29.09 -32.23
N ILE A 513 -21.22 29.46 -32.92
CA ILE A 513 -22.58 29.45 -32.34
C ILE A 513 -23.02 28.00 -32.08
N VAL A 514 -22.76 27.09 -33.02
CA VAL A 514 -23.03 25.65 -32.82
C VAL A 514 -22.21 25.10 -31.65
N LEU A 515 -20.92 25.45 -31.57
CA LEU A 515 -20.04 25.05 -30.46
C LEU A 515 -20.46 25.67 -29.11
N ALA A 516 -21.12 26.83 -29.12
CA ALA A 516 -21.74 27.45 -27.94
C ALA A 516 -23.13 26.87 -27.61
N GLY A 517 -23.53 25.77 -28.27
CA GLY A 517 -24.77 25.05 -28.04
C GLY A 517 -25.98 25.60 -28.78
N GLY A 518 -25.78 26.49 -29.75
CA GLY A 518 -26.85 27.14 -30.52
C GLY A 518 -27.41 28.40 -29.85
N LEU A 519 -28.42 28.99 -30.49
CA LEU A 519 -29.08 30.20 -30.03
C LEU A 519 -30.12 29.91 -28.93
N ARG A 520 -30.33 30.85 -28.02
CA ARG A 520 -31.50 30.86 -27.13
C ARG A 520 -32.73 31.34 -27.89
N GLU A 521 -33.92 31.02 -27.40
CA GLU A 521 -35.18 31.59 -27.91
C GLU A 521 -35.19 33.13 -27.84
N ALA A 522 -34.50 33.69 -26.85
CA ALA A 522 -34.34 35.12 -26.67
C ALA A 522 -33.33 35.77 -27.64
N ALA A 523 -32.72 35.03 -28.58
CA ALA A 523 -31.69 35.55 -29.46
C ALA A 523 -32.24 36.41 -30.60
N SER A 524 -31.47 37.42 -30.98
CA SER A 524 -31.69 38.22 -32.19
C SER A 524 -30.94 37.59 -33.35
N THR A 525 -31.65 37.04 -34.33
CA THR A 525 -31.04 36.51 -35.56
C THR A 525 -30.54 37.62 -36.50
N ILE A 526 -31.03 38.85 -36.35
CA ILE A 526 -30.67 40.00 -37.20
C ILE A 526 -29.45 40.80 -36.70
N ASN A 527 -28.91 40.45 -35.52
CA ASN A 527 -27.85 41.24 -34.89
C ASN A 527 -26.87 40.32 -34.17
N VAL A 528 -26.02 39.69 -34.97
CA VAL A 528 -24.84 38.97 -34.50
C VAL A 528 -23.61 39.80 -34.84
N GLU A 529 -22.92 40.26 -33.81
CA GLU A 529 -21.78 41.15 -33.94
C GLU A 529 -20.49 40.38 -33.68
N VAL A 530 -19.48 40.54 -34.53
CA VAL A 530 -18.12 40.06 -34.29
C VAL A 530 -17.24 41.27 -34.03
N ALA A 531 -16.67 41.34 -32.83
CA ALA A 531 -15.67 42.34 -32.46
C ALA A 531 -14.27 41.75 -32.64
N ARG A 532 -13.48 42.35 -33.53
CA ARG A 532 -12.09 41.98 -33.82
C ARG A 532 -11.15 43.01 -33.23
N ARG A 533 -10.23 42.58 -32.37
CA ARG A 533 -9.22 43.49 -31.81
C ARG A 533 -8.24 43.95 -32.90
N LEU A 534 -7.93 45.25 -32.94
CA LEU A 534 -6.92 45.78 -33.86
C LEU A 534 -5.51 45.37 -33.38
N LYS A 535 -4.72 44.76 -34.27
CA LYS A 535 -3.36 44.31 -33.99
C LYS A 535 -2.39 44.98 -34.96
N ASP A 536 -1.53 45.83 -34.43
CA ASP A 536 -0.35 46.32 -35.16
C ASP A 536 0.88 46.23 -34.25
N PRO A 537 1.60 45.09 -34.29
CA PRO A 537 2.83 44.90 -33.52
C PRO A 537 3.96 45.86 -33.92
N SER A 538 3.85 46.51 -35.08
CA SER A 538 4.82 47.46 -35.63
C SER A 538 4.40 48.92 -35.46
N ALA A 539 3.26 49.19 -34.81
CA ALA A 539 2.74 50.53 -34.63
C ALA A 539 3.73 51.41 -33.87
N THR A 540 4.12 52.52 -34.49
CA THR A 540 4.95 53.56 -33.87
C THR A 540 4.10 54.68 -33.24
N ARG A 541 2.77 54.62 -33.38
CA ARG A 541 1.80 55.59 -32.85
C ARG A 541 0.58 54.87 -32.28
N SER A 542 -0.03 55.44 -31.24
CA SER A 542 -1.26 54.92 -30.65
C SER A 542 -2.48 55.24 -31.52
N SER A 543 -3.34 54.25 -31.76
CA SER A 543 -4.68 54.45 -32.33
C SER A 543 -5.71 54.68 -31.22
N ASN A 544 -6.75 55.49 -31.50
CA ASN A 544 -7.92 55.62 -30.64
C ASN A 544 -8.99 54.54 -30.92
N GLN A 545 -8.82 53.74 -31.98
CA GLN A 545 -9.65 52.60 -32.27
C GLN A 545 -9.08 51.35 -31.60
N THR A 546 -9.92 50.62 -30.88
CA THR A 546 -9.53 49.40 -30.16
C THR A 546 -9.99 48.12 -30.85
N ALA A 547 -11.08 48.19 -31.62
CA ALA A 547 -11.67 47.04 -32.31
C ALA A 547 -12.39 47.47 -33.59
N GLU A 548 -12.48 46.54 -34.53
CA GLU A 548 -13.35 46.57 -35.70
C GLU A 548 -14.58 45.69 -35.43
N THR A 549 -15.76 46.11 -35.88
CA THR A 549 -17.03 45.39 -35.64
C THR A 549 -17.70 44.98 -36.94
N PHE A 550 -18.10 43.72 -37.04
CA PHE A 550 -18.82 43.16 -38.19
C PHE A 550 -20.20 42.70 -37.74
N ASN A 551 -21.26 43.06 -38.45
CA ASN A 551 -22.63 42.69 -38.10
C ASN A 551 -23.22 41.73 -39.14
N PHE A 552 -23.86 40.67 -38.66
CA PHE A 552 -24.41 39.60 -39.47
C PHE A 552 -25.88 39.33 -39.13
N THR A 553 -26.61 38.88 -40.15
CA THR A 553 -27.97 38.32 -40.03
C THR A 553 -27.93 36.81 -40.29
N LEU A 554 -28.55 36.03 -39.42
CA LEU A 554 -28.66 34.58 -39.50
C LEU A 554 -30.04 34.16 -40.02
N ASP A 555 -30.09 33.09 -40.81
CA ASP A 555 -31.34 32.39 -41.12
C ASP A 555 -31.73 31.38 -40.03
N GLU A 556 -32.87 30.71 -40.23
CA GLU A 556 -33.38 29.66 -39.32
C GLU A 556 -32.43 28.44 -39.21
N GLY A 557 -31.54 28.24 -40.20
CA GLY A 557 -30.50 27.21 -40.21
C GLY A 557 -29.17 27.65 -39.59
N LEU A 558 -29.12 28.85 -38.99
CA LEU A 558 -27.92 29.50 -38.46
C LEU A 558 -26.91 29.95 -39.52
N ALA A 559 -27.25 29.91 -40.81
CA ALA A 559 -26.36 30.37 -41.87
C ALA A 559 -26.36 31.91 -41.95
N VAL A 560 -25.17 32.50 -42.11
CA VAL A 560 -25.05 33.94 -42.34
C VAL A 560 -25.58 34.27 -43.74
N THR A 561 -26.59 35.14 -43.80
CA THR A 561 -27.33 35.49 -45.03
C THR A 561 -26.77 36.70 -45.78
N SER A 562 -25.80 37.41 -45.18
CA SER A 562 -25.29 38.68 -45.71
C SER A 562 -23.84 38.55 -46.18
N GLY A 563 -23.64 38.49 -47.51
CA GLY A 563 -22.33 38.60 -48.19
C GLY A 563 -21.98 37.38 -49.05
N ASP A 564 -21.50 37.60 -50.29
CA ASP A 564 -21.11 36.55 -51.25
C ASP A 564 -19.85 35.75 -50.83
N THR A 565 -19.20 36.10 -49.72
CA THR A 565 -17.95 35.50 -49.23
C THR A 565 -18.08 34.97 -47.81
N LEU A 566 -17.68 33.70 -47.60
CA LEU A 566 -17.63 33.03 -46.30
C LEU A 566 -16.74 33.82 -45.31
N PHE A 567 -17.34 34.39 -44.25
CA PHE A 567 -16.60 35.13 -43.23
C PHE A 567 -15.88 34.18 -42.26
N THR A 568 -14.57 34.38 -42.08
CA THR A 568 -13.75 33.58 -41.16
C THR A 568 -13.30 34.41 -39.97
N LEU A 569 -13.35 33.81 -38.80
CA LEU A 569 -12.91 34.40 -37.55
C LEU A 569 -11.38 34.44 -37.47
N GLU A 570 -10.87 35.40 -36.72
CA GLU A 570 -9.46 35.54 -36.41
C GLU A 570 -9.20 35.26 -34.92
N PRO A 571 -7.95 34.94 -34.53
CA PRO A 571 -7.59 34.79 -33.14
C PRO A 571 -8.07 35.97 -32.28
N PHE A 572 -8.73 35.64 -31.18
CA PHE A 572 -9.25 36.56 -30.17
C PHE A 572 -10.45 37.42 -30.61
N ASP A 573 -11.14 37.04 -31.69
CA ASP A 573 -12.45 37.59 -32.01
C ASP A 573 -13.47 37.24 -30.91
N GLU A 574 -14.38 38.16 -30.64
CA GLU A 574 -15.54 37.95 -29.77
C GLU A 574 -16.84 38.06 -30.57
N VAL A 575 -17.66 37.02 -30.52
CA VAL A 575 -18.96 36.94 -31.18
C VAL A 575 -20.06 37.24 -30.17
N PHE A 576 -20.79 38.32 -30.37
CA PHE A 576 -21.92 38.75 -29.57
C PHE A 576 -23.23 38.44 -30.27
N VAL A 577 -23.99 37.51 -29.72
CA VAL A 577 -25.38 37.28 -30.13
C VAL A 577 -26.26 38.18 -29.26
N ARG A 578 -26.88 39.21 -29.85
CA ARG A 578 -27.71 40.15 -29.07
C ARG A 578 -29.05 39.50 -28.67
N PHE A 579 -29.64 39.97 -27.58
CA PHE A 579 -31.00 39.57 -27.20
C PHE A 579 -32.02 40.26 -28.10
N SER A 580 -33.05 39.53 -28.52
CA SER A 580 -34.16 40.06 -29.31
C SER A 580 -34.96 41.07 -28.49
N PRO A 581 -35.09 42.33 -28.94
CA PRO A 581 -35.92 43.33 -28.27
C PRO A 581 -37.40 42.96 -28.19
N GLY A 582 -37.86 42.09 -29.10
CA GLY A 582 -39.24 41.59 -29.16
C GLY A 582 -39.50 40.40 -28.23
N TYR A 583 -38.46 39.78 -27.66
CA TYR A 583 -38.61 38.64 -26.77
C TYR A 583 -38.79 39.09 -25.31
N GLN A 584 -39.79 38.52 -24.64
CA GLN A 584 -39.99 38.67 -23.20
C GLN A 584 -40.45 37.35 -22.64
N GLU A 585 -39.80 36.89 -21.57
CA GLU A 585 -40.23 35.70 -20.86
C GLU A 585 -41.66 35.88 -20.32
N GLN A 586 -42.45 34.81 -20.37
CA GLN A 586 -43.82 34.82 -19.88
C GLN A 586 -43.85 35.14 -18.39
N GLN A 587 -44.43 36.28 -18.03
CA GLN A 587 -44.64 36.67 -16.64
C GLN A 587 -45.99 36.16 -16.15
N VAL A 588 -46.02 35.59 -14.94
CA VAL A 588 -47.25 35.09 -14.30
C VAL A 588 -47.51 35.78 -12.98
N VAL A 589 -48.79 36.04 -12.69
CA VAL A 589 -49.25 36.56 -11.40
C VAL A 589 -50.16 35.51 -10.75
N LYS A 590 -49.88 35.19 -9.49
CA LYS A 590 -50.74 34.31 -8.69
C LYS A 590 -51.84 35.13 -8.03
N VAL A 591 -53.08 34.73 -8.24
CA VAL A 591 -54.27 35.32 -7.63
C VAL A 591 -54.93 34.27 -6.74
N GLY A 592 -55.28 34.64 -5.50
CA GLY A 592 -55.88 33.72 -4.53
C GLY A 592 -56.65 34.46 -3.43
N GLY A 593 -57.26 33.70 -2.52
CA GLY A 593 -58.25 34.18 -1.55
C GLY A 593 -59.67 33.89 -2.02
N GLU A 594 -60.63 34.69 -1.54
CA GLU A 594 -62.05 34.61 -1.87
C GLU A 594 -62.33 35.15 -3.29
N ILE A 595 -62.00 34.35 -4.31
CA ILE A 595 -62.09 34.69 -5.72
C ILE A 595 -62.56 33.49 -6.55
N THR A 596 -63.34 33.72 -7.60
CA THR A 596 -64.05 32.63 -8.32
C THR A 596 -63.11 31.57 -8.88
N PHE A 597 -61.99 31.99 -9.48
CA PHE A 597 -60.96 31.10 -10.00
C PHE A 597 -59.59 31.53 -9.44
N ALA A 598 -59.12 30.87 -8.39
CA ALA A 598 -57.77 31.06 -7.87
C ALA A 598 -56.75 30.34 -8.77
N GLY A 599 -55.58 30.94 -9.01
CA GLY A 599 -54.58 30.33 -9.89
C GLY A 599 -53.49 31.30 -10.38
N ASN A 600 -52.69 30.81 -11.33
CA ASN A 600 -51.66 31.59 -12.00
C ASN A 600 -52.21 32.14 -13.32
N TYR A 601 -52.09 33.45 -13.51
CA TYR A 601 -52.54 34.15 -14.71
C TYR A 601 -51.35 34.77 -15.43
N ALA A 602 -51.20 34.47 -16.72
CA ALA A 602 -50.15 35.07 -17.54
C ALA A 602 -50.47 36.54 -17.85
N LEU A 603 -49.47 37.41 -17.71
CA LEU A 603 -49.59 38.83 -18.04
C LEU A 603 -49.55 39.02 -19.56
N LYS A 604 -50.65 39.52 -20.13
CA LYS A 604 -50.72 39.85 -21.56
C LYS A 604 -50.00 41.15 -21.92
N LYS A 605 -49.86 42.07 -20.97
CA LYS A 605 -49.23 43.39 -21.15
C LYS A 605 -48.41 43.76 -19.91
N LYS A 606 -47.30 44.47 -20.08
CA LYS A 606 -46.47 44.97 -18.95
C LYS A 606 -47.25 45.85 -17.97
N ASN A 607 -48.27 46.56 -18.45
CA ASN A 607 -49.09 47.49 -17.67
C ASN A 607 -50.46 46.92 -17.27
N THR A 608 -50.61 45.59 -17.22
CA THR A 608 -51.85 44.93 -16.80
C THR A 608 -52.27 45.42 -15.41
N ARG A 609 -53.53 45.89 -15.29
CA ARG A 609 -54.06 46.40 -14.02
C ARG A 609 -54.53 45.26 -13.12
N LEU A 610 -54.45 45.45 -11.80
CA LEU A 610 -54.98 44.47 -10.84
C LEU A 610 -56.47 44.19 -11.07
N SER A 611 -57.27 45.22 -11.35
CA SER A 611 -58.70 45.07 -11.67
C SER A 611 -58.97 44.17 -12.88
N GLU A 612 -58.04 44.13 -13.84
CA GLU A 612 -58.15 43.29 -15.03
C GLU A 612 -57.85 41.82 -14.69
N LEU A 613 -56.84 41.58 -13.83
CA LEU A 613 -56.56 40.24 -13.31
C LEU A 613 -57.72 39.68 -12.48
N ILE A 614 -58.33 40.52 -11.62
CA ILE A 614 -59.50 40.12 -10.83
C ILE A 614 -60.71 39.81 -11.72
N LYS A 615 -60.88 40.53 -12.84
CA LYS A 615 -61.91 40.18 -13.83
C LYS A 615 -61.60 38.86 -14.53
N GLN A 616 -60.34 38.62 -14.90
CA GLN A 616 -59.89 37.38 -15.54
C GLN A 616 -60.06 36.15 -14.62
N SER A 617 -59.95 36.34 -13.31
CA SER A 617 -60.21 35.29 -12.31
C SER A 617 -61.69 35.11 -11.97
N GLY A 618 -62.61 35.69 -12.75
CA GLY A 618 -64.06 35.52 -12.56
C GLY A 618 -64.65 36.39 -11.44
N GLY A 619 -63.94 37.42 -10.98
CA GLY A 619 -64.39 38.32 -9.92
C GLY A 619 -64.17 37.78 -8.51
N ILE A 620 -64.41 38.64 -7.52
CA ILE A 620 -64.39 38.30 -6.09
C ILE A 620 -65.68 37.58 -5.68
N THR A 621 -65.61 36.67 -4.70
CA THR A 621 -66.81 36.01 -4.15
C THR A 621 -67.52 36.93 -3.13
N PRO A 622 -68.80 36.66 -2.78
CA PRO A 622 -69.54 37.47 -1.80
C PRO A 622 -68.89 37.54 -0.40
N ASP A 623 -68.12 36.51 -0.03
CA ASP A 623 -67.44 36.41 1.27
C ASP A 623 -66.08 37.13 1.29
N ALA A 624 -65.67 37.76 0.19
CA ALA A 624 -64.37 38.40 0.06
C ALA A 624 -64.25 39.71 0.84
N TYR A 625 -63.26 39.80 1.74
CA TYR A 625 -62.89 41.06 2.38
C TYR A 625 -61.97 41.92 1.49
N VAL A 626 -62.58 42.67 0.56
CA VAL A 626 -61.87 43.49 -0.45
C VAL A 626 -60.89 44.50 0.17
N ARG A 627 -61.24 45.10 1.31
CA ARG A 627 -60.39 46.09 2.00
C ARG A 627 -59.08 45.47 2.53
N GLY A 628 -59.00 44.13 2.64
CA GLY A 628 -57.81 43.40 3.06
C GLY A 628 -56.92 42.90 1.90
N ALA A 629 -57.20 43.28 0.65
CA ALA A 629 -56.41 42.83 -0.49
C ALA A 629 -54.94 43.29 -0.40
N SER A 630 -54.00 42.36 -0.58
CA SER A 630 -52.55 42.65 -0.56
C SER A 630 -51.89 42.23 -1.86
N LEU A 631 -51.06 43.11 -2.43
CA LEU A 631 -50.20 42.80 -3.57
C LEU A 631 -48.77 42.57 -3.09
N LYS A 632 -48.23 41.37 -3.34
CA LYS A 632 -46.82 41.08 -3.12
C LYS A 632 -46.10 41.01 -4.46
N ARG A 633 -45.26 42.00 -4.75
CA ARG A 633 -44.35 41.97 -5.90
C ARG A 633 -43.00 41.42 -5.44
N LYS A 634 -42.49 40.40 -6.13
CA LYS A 634 -41.10 40.00 -5.98
C LYS A 634 -40.26 40.95 -6.85
N LEU A 635 -39.42 41.75 -6.22
CA LEU A 635 -38.52 42.68 -6.89
C LEU A 635 -37.51 41.89 -7.73
N THR A 636 -37.13 42.43 -8.87
CA THR A 636 -36.01 41.89 -9.65
C THR A 636 -34.69 42.12 -8.89
N THR A 637 -33.65 41.39 -9.25
CA THR A 637 -32.31 41.57 -8.67
C THR A 637 -31.78 42.99 -8.82
N ASP A 638 -32.08 43.67 -9.93
CA ASP A 638 -31.63 45.04 -10.16
C ASP A 638 -32.46 46.05 -9.34
N GLU A 639 -33.77 45.84 -9.22
CA GLU A 639 -34.62 46.65 -8.33
C GLU A 639 -34.20 46.49 -6.86
N LEU A 640 -33.82 45.28 -6.44
CA LEU A 640 -33.27 45.02 -5.10
C LEU A 640 -31.96 45.78 -4.88
N ARG A 641 -31.03 45.75 -5.84
CA ARG A 641 -29.77 46.52 -5.76
C ARG A 641 -30.01 48.03 -5.71
N GLN A 642 -30.97 48.55 -6.48
CA GLN A 642 -31.32 49.97 -6.43
C GLN A 642 -31.88 50.36 -5.06
N ILE A 643 -32.74 49.52 -4.47
CA ILE A 643 -33.26 49.73 -3.11
C ILE A 643 -32.13 49.65 -2.08
N GLU A 644 -31.21 48.69 -2.22
CA GLU A 644 -30.04 48.57 -1.34
C GLU A 644 -29.12 49.79 -1.43
N THR A 645 -28.87 50.27 -2.65
CA THR A 645 -28.08 51.48 -2.91
C THR A 645 -28.75 52.71 -2.30
N LEU A 646 -30.07 52.85 -2.45
CA LEU A 646 -30.84 53.95 -1.87
C LEU A 646 -30.86 53.89 -0.33
N LEU A 647 -30.93 52.69 0.26
CA LEU A 647 -30.82 52.50 1.71
C LEU A 647 -29.43 52.86 2.23
N GLN A 648 -28.37 52.48 1.51
CA GLN A 648 -26.99 52.87 1.85
C GLN A 648 -26.80 54.39 1.79
N LEU A 649 -27.30 55.04 0.74
CA LEU A 649 -27.25 56.49 0.60
C LEU A 649 -28.06 57.21 1.70
N SER A 650 -29.22 56.68 2.06
CA SER A 650 -30.06 57.22 3.14
C SER A 650 -29.45 57.03 4.53
N ASN A 651 -28.68 55.97 4.76
CA ASN A 651 -27.99 55.77 6.03
C ASN A 651 -26.75 56.66 6.13
N ASN A 652 -26.04 56.87 5.03
CA ASN A 652 -24.91 57.79 4.98
C ASN A 652 -25.35 59.26 5.18
N SER A 653 -26.51 59.66 4.66
CA SER A 653 -27.04 61.02 4.87
C SER A 653 -27.62 61.28 6.27
N LYS A 654 -27.83 60.24 7.09
CA LYS A 654 -28.16 60.37 8.51
C LYS A 654 -26.93 60.42 9.42
N GLN A 655 -25.74 60.14 8.87
CA GLN A 655 -24.46 60.18 9.59
C GLN A 655 -23.61 61.43 9.25
N SER A 656 -23.98 62.20 8.22
CA SER A 656 -23.51 63.57 7.98
C SER A 656 -24.47 64.57 8.60
#